data_AF-A0A842XER6-F1
#
_entry.id   AF-A0A842XER6-F1
#
_cell.length_a   1.000
_cell.length_b   1.000
_cell.length_c   1.000
_cell.angle_alpha   90.00
_cell.angle_beta   90.00
_cell.angle_gamma   90.00
#
_symmetry.space_group_name_H-M   'P 1'
#
loop_
_entity.id
_entity.type
_entity.pdbx_description
1 polymer ?
#
loop_
_entity_poly.entity_id
_entity_poly.type
_entity_poly.pdbx_seq_one_letter_code
_entity_poly.pdbx_strand_id
1 'polypeptide(L)'
;GYLDSLAFNAITNTLTILAEIDLIDKKFGGRIAGISNDINFLRKDLEDLKYDEVREEFEKIIENLEAEIIKNGFRELRGMIGYLEEIKSTTGLYRDLLPQPDLTVLQNINLPKMYQDVENALEDFRHRIFSDIMDLSSRLIVKELFREQISTIIDNYTERDYLAAWRNIIGLRERISGIEAQYMEAKRILESLEKNVIIFENLGFRLEKSRGIIDELRKILERLDFKEFMESYRGRYLEVRNEIYNVLNNYIGVIEEKMNSLRGKRNVLIAEGLITSAKRAIKIDQFEETVKYIFDAVEDLQVDDIVKQVSSNLLKRVKNVVEIFGALRPKDLVEGLARANLYLGQGKYSNAVFELNSLLIKYEEMSKSVEDIKKMIEDVKEKISSAVILGINTQEFLKNYQASRLYLQGGQIEKSLESISSLGRNLDVQIEDTVSREMKALYYLSGISDYLGLNIKNLYNSAKERSMDIISILVLRKNDSISRAVQDYRKAVDEIMKRRADVERSLKERMDNIWRIAVNFGLPGFTDHQFILELWNNRQYVMLYDFLPMAESKVLRNYVQSFSSFLGEELGTIIRNSHFTQDVYASLNQTYSIYSGAGDLDPLQAVDAIKSYSDNVYAEAYRNLSSRIGSIREGNDLFLPYYDYIARGFLNSYEKILGNYLEERRSRILEVARTNGIEVKPFELKELRIDKVIGHLISLENEVNEKLKMLRHISDMELNMESDGNNIRGRIDLEYRGKEDVKKLILRLSGVMENITIDFGGMRKGERRSHEISSRVQDSNVLRITLDYDGERKEREMEADLQIKRGFTSLKASGTEKCVLCRGRIFKDLDMVICEKCGATYHYQCAKRAGKCLSCGNRFDFTEKKSMGVKISL
;
A
#
# COMPACT_ATOMS: atom_id res chain seq x y z
N GLY A 1 35.23 34.36 -10.61
CA GLY A 1 34.12 35.33 -10.50
C GLY A 1 32.82 34.75 -11.06
N TYR A 2 32.65 34.71 -12.38
CA TYR A 2 31.37 34.37 -13.01
C TYR A 2 31.15 32.85 -12.98
N LEU A 3 32.23 32.08 -13.18
CA LEU A 3 32.25 30.63 -12.95
C LEU A 3 31.96 30.29 -11.48
N ASP A 4 32.57 31.00 -10.53
CA ASP A 4 32.28 30.82 -9.10
C ASP A 4 30.81 31.13 -8.76
N SER A 5 30.22 32.15 -9.41
CA SER A 5 28.80 32.49 -9.27
C SER A 5 27.88 31.41 -9.84
N LEU A 6 28.21 30.84 -11.02
CA LEU A 6 27.46 29.73 -11.61
C LEU A 6 27.55 28.46 -10.75
N ALA A 7 28.74 28.15 -10.21
CA ALA A 7 28.94 27.02 -9.30
C ALA A 7 28.20 27.22 -7.97
N PHE A 8 28.24 28.43 -7.41
CA PHE A 8 27.51 28.79 -6.19
C PHE A 8 25.99 28.68 -6.37
N ASN A 9 25.46 29.16 -7.51
CA ASN A 9 24.04 29.05 -7.85
C ASN A 9 23.62 27.58 -8.02
N ALA A 10 24.43 26.75 -8.66
CA ALA A 10 24.17 25.31 -8.77
C ALA A 10 24.07 24.65 -7.39
N ILE A 11 25.03 24.92 -6.49
CA ILE A 11 25.02 24.38 -5.11
C ILE A 11 23.78 24.86 -4.33
N THR A 12 23.43 26.15 -4.44
CA THR A 12 22.29 26.73 -3.71
C THR A 12 20.97 26.16 -4.20
N ASN A 13 20.80 25.98 -5.51
CA ASN A 13 19.60 25.38 -6.08
C ASN A 13 19.49 23.90 -5.69
N THR A 14 20.59 23.13 -5.71
CA THR A 14 20.61 21.73 -5.24
C THR A 14 20.21 21.61 -3.76
N LEU A 15 20.73 22.49 -2.88
CA LEU A 15 20.35 22.50 -1.46
C LEU A 15 18.88 22.85 -1.24
N THR A 16 18.33 23.75 -2.04
CA THR A 16 16.90 24.11 -1.99
C THR A 16 16.02 22.92 -2.39
N ILE A 17 16.42 22.19 -3.43
CA ILE A 17 15.72 20.98 -3.87
C ILE A 17 15.77 19.90 -2.78
N LEU A 18 16.94 19.66 -2.16
CA LEU A 18 17.09 18.70 -1.07
C LEU A 18 16.18 19.05 0.13
N ALA A 19 16.09 20.33 0.50
CA ALA A 19 15.21 20.77 1.59
C ALA A 19 13.72 20.52 1.30
N GLU A 20 13.29 20.67 0.04
CA GLU A 20 11.91 20.36 -0.36
C GLU A 20 11.64 18.85 -0.44
N ILE A 21 12.60 18.04 -0.88
CA ILE A 21 12.54 16.57 -0.81
C ILE A 21 12.37 16.11 0.65
N ASP A 22 13.11 16.71 1.58
CA ASP A 22 13.00 16.43 3.01
C ASP A 22 11.63 16.83 3.59
N LEU A 23 11.05 17.91 3.07
CA LEU A 23 9.70 18.34 3.43
C LEU A 23 8.65 17.34 2.94
N ILE A 24 8.84 16.76 1.75
CA ILE A 24 8.00 15.68 1.21
C ILE A 24 8.10 14.46 2.13
N ASP A 25 9.29 13.98 2.49
CA ASP A 25 9.44 12.81 3.38
C ASP A 25 8.81 13.06 4.76
N LYS A 26 9.07 14.24 5.35
CA LYS A 26 8.50 14.60 6.65
C LYS A 26 6.97 14.63 6.64
N LYS A 27 6.36 15.01 5.52
CA LYS A 27 4.90 15.08 5.38
C LYS A 27 4.28 13.74 4.97
N PHE A 28 4.99 12.89 4.24
CA PHE A 28 4.42 11.74 3.52
C PHE A 28 5.08 10.40 3.78
N GLY A 29 6.30 10.35 4.32
CA GLY A 29 7.09 9.14 4.51
C GLY A 29 6.42 8.06 5.37
N GLY A 30 5.63 8.47 6.37
CA GLY A 30 4.86 7.54 7.20
C GLY A 30 3.51 7.11 6.63
N ARG A 31 3.07 7.66 5.49
CA ARG A 31 1.70 7.50 4.97
C ARG A 31 1.61 6.54 3.79
N ILE A 32 2.71 6.30 3.07
CA ILE A 32 2.76 5.43 1.90
C ILE A 32 3.96 4.51 2.04
N ALA A 33 3.70 3.20 1.94
CA ALA A 33 4.74 2.19 2.07
C ALA A 33 5.76 2.33 0.93
N GLY A 34 7.05 2.42 1.27
CA GLY A 34 8.13 2.51 0.31
C GLY A 34 8.56 3.94 -0.06
N ILE A 35 7.70 4.95 0.11
CA ILE A 35 8.02 6.34 -0.28
C ILE A 35 9.27 6.88 0.41
N SER A 36 9.49 6.60 1.70
CA SER A 36 10.73 7.06 2.35
C SER A 36 11.99 6.42 1.79
N ASN A 37 11.90 5.18 1.27
CA ASN A 37 13.05 4.56 0.60
C ASN A 37 13.31 5.26 -0.74
N ASP A 38 12.26 5.49 -1.53
CA ASP A 38 12.34 6.19 -2.82
C ASP A 38 12.86 7.64 -2.62
N ILE A 39 12.44 8.33 -1.56
CA ILE A 39 12.95 9.65 -1.20
C ILE A 39 14.42 9.61 -0.75
N ASN A 40 14.84 8.58 -0.01
CA ASN A 40 16.25 8.42 0.35
C ASN A 40 17.13 8.12 -0.87
N PHE A 41 16.61 7.39 -1.86
CA PHE A 41 17.29 7.21 -3.15
C PHE A 41 17.37 8.53 -3.92
N LEU A 42 16.26 9.26 -4.05
CA LEU A 42 16.23 10.61 -4.64
C LEU A 42 17.27 11.54 -4.01
N ARG A 43 17.36 11.56 -2.67
CA ARG A 43 18.32 12.38 -1.94
C ARG A 43 19.75 12.02 -2.32
N LYS A 44 20.06 10.72 -2.30
CA LYS A 44 21.40 10.22 -2.61
C LYS A 44 21.79 10.45 -4.07
N ASP A 45 20.91 10.17 -5.02
CA ASP A 45 21.21 10.35 -6.44
C ASP A 45 21.33 11.84 -6.82
N LEU A 46 20.61 12.73 -6.13
CA LEU A 46 20.79 14.17 -6.28
C LEU A 46 22.10 14.68 -5.66
N GLU A 47 22.52 14.14 -4.51
CA GLU A 47 23.86 14.38 -3.91
C GLU A 47 24.98 13.87 -4.83
N ASP A 48 24.77 12.74 -5.51
CA ASP A 48 25.67 12.15 -6.51
C ASP A 48 25.55 12.80 -7.92
N LEU A 49 24.72 13.85 -8.06
CA LEU A 49 24.48 14.64 -9.28
C LEU A 49 23.93 13.84 -10.48
N LYS A 50 23.17 12.78 -10.22
CA LYS A 50 22.53 11.93 -11.24
C LYS A 50 21.12 12.40 -11.59
N TYR A 51 21.05 13.58 -12.19
CA TYR A 51 19.80 14.31 -12.38
C TYR A 51 18.73 13.60 -13.26
N ASP A 52 19.16 12.76 -14.20
CA ASP A 52 18.23 11.95 -15.02
C ASP A 52 17.57 10.84 -14.18
N GLU A 53 18.33 10.20 -13.28
CA GLU A 53 17.81 9.18 -12.34
C GLU A 53 16.82 9.81 -11.34
N VAL A 54 17.11 11.03 -10.86
CA VAL A 54 16.21 11.79 -9.97
C VAL A 54 14.85 12.05 -10.62
N ARG A 55 14.82 12.33 -11.92
CA ARG A 55 13.56 12.58 -12.65
C ARG A 55 12.71 11.31 -12.76
N GLU A 56 13.32 10.18 -13.11
CA GLU A 56 12.63 8.89 -13.22
C GLU A 56 12.04 8.45 -11.88
N GLU A 57 12.76 8.66 -10.77
CA GLU A 57 12.26 8.33 -9.43
C GLU A 57 11.08 9.22 -8.99
N PHE A 58 11.04 10.50 -9.38
CA PHE A 58 9.87 11.35 -9.17
C PHE A 58 8.63 10.85 -9.93
N GLU A 59 8.80 10.39 -11.17
CA GLU A 59 7.72 9.80 -11.97
C GLU A 59 7.19 8.51 -11.30
N LYS A 60 8.07 7.65 -10.76
CA LYS A 60 7.67 6.48 -9.97
C LYS A 60 6.88 6.84 -8.72
N ILE A 61 7.24 7.90 -8.00
CA ILE A 61 6.48 8.37 -6.83
C ILE A 61 5.07 8.82 -7.25
N ILE A 62 4.94 9.50 -8.39
CA ILE A 62 3.63 9.92 -8.93
C ILE A 62 2.78 8.70 -9.30
N GLU A 63 3.36 7.70 -9.97
CA GLU A 63 2.67 6.43 -10.30
C GLU A 63 2.24 5.67 -9.03
N ASN A 64 3.10 5.59 -8.02
CA ASN A 64 2.76 4.97 -6.73
C ASN A 64 1.62 5.72 -6.02
N LEU A 65 1.59 7.05 -6.09
CA LEU A 65 0.51 7.87 -5.57
C LEU A 65 -0.81 7.63 -6.32
N GLU A 66 -0.78 7.46 -7.64
CA GLU A 66 -1.96 7.08 -8.43
C GLU A 66 -2.50 5.71 -8.04
N ALA A 67 -1.61 4.72 -7.89
CA ALA A 67 -1.97 3.39 -7.44
C ALA A 67 -2.61 3.43 -6.04
N GLU A 68 -2.09 4.23 -5.11
CA GLU A 68 -2.68 4.42 -3.77
C GLU A 68 -4.00 5.20 -3.79
N ILE A 69 -4.19 6.17 -4.70
CA ILE A 69 -5.49 6.83 -4.92
C ILE A 69 -6.54 5.81 -5.38
N ILE A 70 -6.19 4.93 -6.31
CA ILE A 70 -7.08 3.88 -6.83
C ILE A 70 -7.34 2.82 -5.76
N LYS A 71 -6.30 2.42 -5.01
CA LYS A 71 -6.38 1.40 -3.97
C LYS A 71 -7.21 1.86 -2.78
N ASN A 72 -7.06 3.11 -2.34
CA ASN A 72 -7.81 3.65 -1.20
C ASN A 72 -9.14 4.27 -1.61
N GLY A 73 -9.30 4.69 -2.87
CA GLY A 73 -10.57 5.20 -3.40
C GLY A 73 -11.62 4.11 -3.50
N PHE A 74 -12.84 4.40 -3.03
CA PHE A 74 -14.02 3.53 -3.16
C PHE A 74 -13.81 2.12 -2.60
N ARG A 75 -13.01 1.98 -1.54
CA ARG A 75 -12.71 0.68 -0.94
C ARG A 75 -13.97 0.03 -0.39
N GLU A 76 -14.77 0.78 0.37
CA GLU A 76 -16.02 0.28 0.93
C GLU A 76 -17.05 0.01 -0.17
N LEU A 77 -17.16 0.88 -1.16
CA LEU A 77 -18.05 0.64 -2.31
C LEU A 77 -17.70 -0.64 -3.06
N ARG A 78 -16.42 -0.89 -3.35
CA ARG A 78 -15.97 -2.14 -3.98
C ARG A 78 -16.26 -3.35 -3.12
N GLY A 79 -16.03 -3.26 -1.81
CA GLY A 79 -16.36 -4.33 -0.87
C GLY A 79 -17.85 -4.65 -0.86
N MET A 80 -18.71 -3.63 -0.84
CA MET A 80 -20.16 -3.79 -0.89
C MET A 80 -20.65 -4.37 -2.23
N ILE A 81 -20.09 -3.93 -3.36
CA ILE A 81 -20.39 -4.49 -4.69
C ILE A 81 -19.95 -5.96 -4.74
N GLY A 82 -18.74 -6.29 -4.28
CA GLY A 82 -18.26 -7.67 -4.23
C GLY A 82 -19.14 -8.58 -3.37
N TYR A 83 -19.64 -8.08 -2.23
CA TYR A 83 -20.58 -8.82 -1.40
C TYR A 83 -21.95 -9.01 -2.08
N LEU A 84 -22.44 -8.00 -2.81
CA LEU A 84 -23.65 -8.14 -3.64
C LEU A 84 -23.48 -9.17 -4.77
N GLU A 85 -22.29 -9.25 -5.37
CA GLU A 85 -21.97 -10.30 -6.36
C GLU A 85 -21.98 -11.69 -5.73
N GLU A 86 -21.46 -11.82 -4.50
CA GLU A 86 -21.54 -13.07 -3.74
C GLU A 86 -23.00 -13.45 -3.44
N ILE A 87 -23.83 -12.49 -3.02
CA ILE A 87 -25.28 -12.67 -2.85
C ILE A 87 -25.93 -13.11 -4.16
N LYS A 88 -25.62 -12.44 -5.28
CA LYS A 88 -26.16 -12.82 -6.59
C LYS A 88 -25.79 -14.26 -6.95
N SER A 89 -24.52 -14.63 -6.80
CA SER A 89 -24.04 -15.97 -7.16
C SER A 89 -24.66 -17.07 -6.28
N THR A 90 -24.87 -16.78 -4.98
CA THR A 90 -25.41 -17.74 -4.02
C THR A 90 -26.94 -17.84 -4.09
N THR A 91 -27.64 -16.73 -4.33
CA THR A 91 -29.11 -16.64 -4.14
C THR A 91 -29.88 -16.47 -5.45
N GLY A 92 -29.22 -16.01 -6.53
CA GLY A 92 -29.86 -15.63 -7.78
C GLY A 92 -30.72 -14.35 -7.71
N LEU A 93 -30.75 -13.66 -6.57
CA LEU A 93 -31.38 -12.35 -6.38
C LEU A 93 -30.54 -11.22 -7.00
N TYR A 94 -31.15 -10.05 -7.19
CA TYR A 94 -30.49 -8.85 -7.72
C TYR A 94 -29.81 -9.09 -9.08
N ARG A 95 -30.49 -9.79 -10.00
CA ARG A 95 -29.95 -10.13 -11.33
C ARG A 95 -29.53 -8.89 -12.12
N ASP A 96 -30.33 -7.83 -11.99
CA ASP A 96 -30.09 -6.50 -12.54
C ASP A 96 -29.24 -5.68 -11.56
N LEU A 97 -28.01 -6.13 -11.31
CA LEU A 97 -27.07 -5.41 -10.46
C LEU A 97 -26.55 -4.16 -11.18
N LEU A 98 -26.24 -3.14 -10.37
CA LEU A 98 -25.65 -1.88 -10.82
C LEU A 98 -24.47 -2.15 -11.76
N PRO A 99 -24.28 -1.34 -12.82
CA PRO A 99 -23.15 -1.48 -13.71
C PRO A 99 -21.86 -1.50 -12.88
N GLN A 100 -20.97 -2.47 -13.12
CA GLN A 100 -19.61 -2.41 -12.61
C GLN A 100 -18.98 -1.14 -13.19
N PRO A 101 -18.85 -0.05 -12.40
CA PRO A 101 -18.29 1.15 -12.95
C PRO A 101 -16.82 0.87 -13.16
N ASP A 102 -16.30 1.29 -14.31
CA ASP A 102 -14.87 1.45 -14.41
C ASP A 102 -14.47 2.61 -13.48
N LEU A 103 -14.09 2.26 -12.25
CA LEU A 103 -13.71 3.20 -11.19
C LEU A 103 -12.43 3.98 -11.54
N THR A 104 -11.79 3.67 -12.69
CA THR A 104 -10.70 4.49 -13.25
C THR A 104 -11.21 5.74 -13.98
N VAL A 105 -12.49 5.78 -14.38
CA VAL A 105 -13.11 6.89 -15.14
C VAL A 105 -14.20 7.58 -14.30
N LEU A 106 -13.78 8.25 -13.22
CA LEU A 106 -14.66 8.82 -12.19
C LEU A 106 -15.57 9.98 -12.65
N GLN A 107 -15.27 10.62 -13.78
CA GLN A 107 -15.91 11.89 -14.17
C GLN A 107 -17.38 11.74 -14.65
N ASN A 108 -17.84 10.53 -14.97
CA ASN A 108 -19.16 10.28 -15.56
C ASN A 108 -20.10 9.47 -14.66
N ILE A 109 -19.70 9.15 -13.42
CA ILE A 109 -20.45 8.29 -12.52
C ILE A 109 -21.11 9.13 -11.43
N ASN A 110 -22.44 9.02 -11.28
CA ASN A 110 -23.15 9.57 -10.13
C ASN A 110 -22.88 8.71 -8.88
N LEU A 111 -21.73 8.94 -8.26
CA LEU A 111 -21.25 8.22 -7.08
C LEU A 111 -22.26 8.24 -5.92
N PRO A 112 -22.88 9.38 -5.53
CA PRO A 112 -23.91 9.39 -4.49
C PRO A 112 -25.05 8.39 -4.75
N LYS A 113 -25.58 8.38 -5.98
CA LYS A 113 -26.66 7.45 -6.36
C LYS A 113 -26.19 5.99 -6.30
N MET A 114 -24.97 5.72 -6.72
CA MET A 114 -24.39 4.38 -6.67
C MET A 114 -24.25 3.83 -5.25
N TYR A 115 -23.69 4.61 -4.32
CA TYR A 115 -23.64 4.20 -2.91
C TYR A 115 -25.06 3.92 -2.41
N GLN A 116 -26.00 4.84 -2.65
CA GLN A 116 -27.38 4.66 -2.23
C GLN A 116 -28.02 3.38 -2.78
N ASP A 117 -27.85 3.09 -4.07
CA ASP A 117 -28.44 1.90 -4.70
C ASP A 117 -27.81 0.60 -4.15
N VAL A 118 -26.48 0.58 -3.94
CA VAL A 118 -25.77 -0.55 -3.32
C VAL A 118 -26.21 -0.76 -1.87
N GLU A 119 -26.28 0.32 -1.09
CA GLU A 119 -26.70 0.26 0.31
C GLU A 119 -28.14 -0.25 0.42
N ASN A 120 -29.06 0.27 -0.40
CA ASN A 120 -30.44 -0.19 -0.42
C ASN A 120 -30.54 -1.67 -0.76
N ALA A 121 -29.77 -2.18 -1.73
CA ALA A 121 -29.79 -3.60 -2.08
C ALA A 121 -29.31 -4.50 -0.92
N LEU A 122 -28.26 -4.08 -0.21
CA LEU A 122 -27.74 -4.81 0.96
C LEU A 122 -28.72 -4.77 2.15
N GLU A 123 -29.32 -3.61 2.41
CA GLU A 123 -30.34 -3.45 3.45
C GLU A 123 -31.58 -4.29 3.13
N ASP A 124 -32.04 -4.30 1.87
CA ASP A 124 -33.13 -5.15 1.40
C ASP A 124 -32.82 -6.63 1.63
N PHE A 125 -31.58 -7.06 1.37
CA PHE A 125 -31.19 -8.45 1.59
C PHE A 125 -31.24 -8.79 3.08
N ARG A 126 -30.65 -7.97 3.95
CA ARG A 126 -30.71 -8.16 5.41
C ARG A 126 -32.15 -8.23 5.91
N HIS A 127 -33.00 -7.30 5.44
CA HIS A 127 -34.40 -7.23 5.82
C HIS A 127 -35.17 -8.49 5.44
N ARG A 128 -34.92 -9.03 4.24
CA ARG A 128 -35.50 -10.31 3.81
C ARG A 128 -35.11 -11.46 4.74
N ILE A 129 -33.82 -11.55 5.13
CA ILE A 129 -33.35 -12.57 6.06
C ILE A 129 -34.09 -12.46 7.40
N PHE A 130 -34.16 -11.26 7.96
CA PHE A 130 -34.85 -11.05 9.23
C PHE A 130 -36.35 -11.39 9.14
N SER A 131 -37.02 -10.96 8.08
CA SER A 131 -38.43 -11.30 7.83
C SER A 131 -38.63 -12.82 7.72
N ASP A 132 -37.73 -13.53 7.03
CA ASP A 132 -37.80 -14.97 6.87
C ASP A 132 -37.56 -15.71 8.19
N ILE A 133 -36.67 -15.21 9.06
CA ILE A 133 -36.48 -15.69 10.43
C ILE A 133 -37.78 -15.52 11.23
N MET A 134 -38.42 -14.36 11.14
CA MET A 134 -39.67 -14.08 11.85
C MET A 134 -40.84 -14.93 11.34
N ASP A 135 -40.91 -15.21 10.03
CA ASP A 135 -41.89 -16.14 9.46
C ASP A 135 -41.66 -17.56 9.99
N LEU A 136 -40.44 -18.09 9.84
CA LEU A 136 -40.09 -19.45 10.24
C LEU A 136 -40.26 -19.68 11.73
N SER A 137 -39.75 -18.78 12.57
CA SER A 137 -39.87 -18.86 14.03
C SER A 137 -41.31 -18.82 14.53
N SER A 138 -42.25 -18.32 13.71
CA SER A 138 -43.66 -18.29 14.06
C SER A 138 -44.38 -19.62 13.81
N ARG A 139 -43.85 -20.49 12.94
CA ARG A 139 -44.46 -21.77 12.59
C ARG A 139 -44.35 -22.76 13.75
N LEU A 140 -45.44 -23.47 14.01
CA LEU A 140 -45.55 -24.39 15.15
C LEU A 140 -44.55 -25.56 15.05
N ILE A 141 -44.41 -26.14 13.86
CA ILE A 141 -43.46 -27.22 13.60
C ILE A 141 -42.01 -26.81 13.87
N VAL A 142 -41.64 -25.56 13.57
CA VAL A 142 -40.29 -25.02 13.85
C VAL A 142 -40.07 -24.88 15.34
N LYS A 143 -41.07 -24.32 16.04
CA LYS A 143 -41.03 -24.16 17.50
C LYS A 143 -40.97 -25.47 18.25
N GLU A 144 -41.45 -26.59 17.70
CA GLU A 144 -41.46 -27.86 18.43
C GLU A 144 -40.28 -28.75 18.05
N LEU A 145 -39.86 -28.76 16.79
CA LEU A 145 -38.91 -29.76 16.28
C LEU A 145 -37.61 -29.18 15.72
N PHE A 146 -37.58 -27.91 15.31
CA PHE A 146 -36.42 -27.31 14.65
C PHE A 146 -35.82 -26.13 15.43
N ARG A 147 -35.97 -26.14 16.77
CA ARG A 147 -35.47 -25.08 17.68
C ARG A 147 -33.97 -24.82 17.51
N GLU A 148 -33.16 -25.87 17.42
CA GLU A 148 -31.70 -25.71 17.30
C GLU A 148 -31.32 -25.10 15.95
N GLN A 149 -31.95 -25.55 14.86
CA GLN A 149 -31.66 -25.06 13.51
C GLN A 149 -32.07 -23.60 13.34
N ILE A 150 -33.25 -23.22 13.86
CA ILE A 150 -33.64 -21.81 13.86
C ILE A 150 -32.69 -20.99 14.76
N SER A 151 -32.22 -21.53 15.89
CA SER A 151 -31.19 -20.86 16.71
C SER A 151 -29.92 -20.60 15.92
N THR A 152 -29.40 -21.58 15.17
CA THR A 152 -28.20 -21.38 14.33
C THR A 152 -28.40 -20.32 13.26
N ILE A 153 -29.59 -20.23 12.65
CA ILE A 153 -29.92 -19.16 11.69
C ILE A 153 -29.85 -17.79 12.39
N ILE A 154 -30.40 -17.71 13.60
CA ILE A 154 -30.43 -16.49 14.40
C ILE A 154 -29.02 -16.07 14.80
N ASP A 155 -28.18 -17.03 15.24
CA ASP A 155 -26.79 -16.79 15.60
C ASP A 155 -26.02 -16.21 14.39
N ASN A 156 -26.08 -16.86 13.23
CA ASN A 156 -25.46 -16.36 11.99
C ASN A 156 -25.94 -14.94 11.64
N TYR A 157 -27.24 -14.65 11.80
CA TYR A 157 -27.77 -13.32 11.57
C TYR A 157 -27.21 -12.28 12.56
N THR A 158 -27.16 -12.60 13.85
CA THR A 158 -26.61 -11.71 14.89
C THR A 158 -25.11 -11.46 14.71
N GLU A 159 -24.38 -12.45 14.22
CA GLU A 159 -22.96 -12.36 13.85
C GLU A 159 -22.73 -11.65 12.51
N ARG A 160 -23.81 -11.27 11.81
CA ARG A 160 -23.83 -10.60 10.49
C ARG A 160 -23.33 -11.48 9.32
N ASP A 161 -23.34 -12.79 9.48
CA ASP A 161 -23.16 -13.73 8.38
C ASP A 161 -24.51 -14.02 7.69
N TYR A 162 -24.98 -13.02 6.92
CA TYR A 162 -26.29 -13.09 6.26
C TYR A 162 -26.37 -14.17 5.17
N LEU A 163 -25.25 -14.54 4.55
CA LEU A 163 -25.22 -15.60 3.54
C LEU A 163 -25.35 -16.98 4.18
N ALA A 164 -24.66 -17.23 5.30
CA ALA A 164 -24.85 -18.47 6.05
C ALA A 164 -26.28 -18.56 6.62
N ALA A 165 -26.82 -17.45 7.16
CA ALA A 165 -28.21 -17.38 7.59
C ALA A 165 -29.18 -17.73 6.45
N TRP A 166 -28.99 -17.14 5.26
CA TRP A 166 -29.80 -17.43 4.06
C TRP A 166 -29.77 -18.91 3.67
N ARG A 167 -28.59 -19.51 3.57
CA ARG A 167 -28.43 -20.92 3.18
C ARG A 167 -29.18 -21.84 4.16
N ASN A 168 -29.07 -21.56 5.46
CA ASN A 168 -29.76 -22.32 6.49
C ASN A 168 -31.28 -22.09 6.44
N ILE A 169 -31.76 -20.89 6.13
CA ILE A 169 -33.18 -20.59 5.91
C ILE A 169 -33.75 -21.41 4.76
N ILE A 170 -33.06 -21.46 3.61
CA ILE A 170 -33.50 -22.26 2.46
C ILE A 170 -33.56 -23.73 2.84
N GLY A 171 -32.50 -24.28 3.43
CA GLY A 171 -32.46 -25.69 3.82
C GLY A 171 -33.56 -26.04 4.82
N LEU A 172 -33.87 -25.16 5.78
CA LEU A 172 -34.97 -25.36 6.72
C LEU A 172 -36.34 -25.26 6.03
N ARG A 173 -36.56 -24.29 5.12
CA ARG A 173 -37.80 -24.15 4.35
C ARG A 173 -38.10 -25.39 3.51
N GLU A 174 -37.11 -25.90 2.79
CA GLU A 174 -37.26 -27.12 1.98
C GLU A 174 -37.70 -28.30 2.85
N ARG A 175 -37.04 -28.51 3.99
CA ARG A 175 -37.40 -29.57 4.95
C ARG A 175 -38.82 -29.42 5.48
N ILE A 176 -39.23 -28.22 5.87
CA ILE A 176 -40.58 -27.95 6.38
C ILE A 176 -41.63 -28.19 5.30
N SER A 177 -41.41 -27.69 4.09
CA SER A 177 -42.39 -27.73 3.00
C SER A 177 -42.83 -29.15 2.64
N GLY A 178 -41.94 -30.14 2.82
CA GLY A 178 -42.23 -31.55 2.56
C GLY A 178 -43.06 -32.25 3.65
N ILE A 179 -43.13 -31.70 4.86
CA ILE A 179 -43.69 -32.39 6.04
C ILE A 179 -44.78 -31.60 6.78
N GLU A 180 -44.88 -30.28 6.58
CA GLU A 180 -45.74 -29.40 7.39
C GLU A 180 -47.22 -29.82 7.33
N ALA A 181 -47.73 -30.14 6.14
CA ALA A 181 -49.12 -30.58 5.98
C ALA A 181 -49.41 -31.90 6.72
N GLN A 182 -48.50 -32.87 6.62
CA GLN A 182 -48.63 -34.18 7.28
C GLN A 182 -48.54 -34.04 8.80
N TYR A 183 -47.61 -33.21 9.28
CA TYR A 183 -47.46 -32.90 10.69
C TYR A 183 -48.69 -32.21 11.27
N MET A 184 -49.25 -31.21 10.59
CA MET A 184 -50.46 -30.53 11.05
C MET A 184 -51.68 -31.46 11.08
N GLU A 185 -51.79 -32.37 10.12
CA GLU A 185 -52.87 -33.37 10.13
C GLU A 185 -52.72 -34.38 11.27
N ALA A 186 -51.53 -34.94 11.46
CA ALA A 186 -51.25 -35.85 12.57
C ALA A 186 -51.47 -35.18 13.93
N LYS A 187 -51.08 -33.91 14.08
CA LYS A 187 -51.30 -33.13 15.29
C LYS A 187 -52.79 -32.93 15.58
N ARG A 188 -53.62 -32.59 14.57
CA ARG A 188 -55.08 -32.49 14.75
C ARG A 188 -55.71 -33.80 15.20
N ILE A 189 -55.25 -34.94 14.65
CA ILE A 189 -55.72 -36.27 15.07
C ILE A 189 -55.38 -36.50 16.55
N LEU A 190 -54.15 -36.20 16.95
CA LEU A 190 -53.69 -36.34 18.34
C LEU A 190 -54.48 -35.44 19.28
N GLU A 191 -54.66 -34.16 18.94
CA GLU A 191 -55.44 -33.19 19.71
C GLU A 191 -56.92 -33.61 19.84
N SER A 192 -57.50 -34.17 18.78
CA SER A 192 -58.88 -34.71 18.79
C SER A 192 -59.01 -35.90 19.75
N LEU A 193 -58.05 -36.83 19.72
CA LEU A 193 -57.99 -37.96 20.67
C LEU A 193 -57.84 -37.48 22.12
N GLU A 194 -56.91 -36.54 22.36
CA GLU A 194 -56.69 -35.94 23.67
C GLU A 194 -57.95 -35.27 24.21
N LYS A 195 -58.66 -34.53 23.36
CA LYS A 195 -59.92 -33.87 23.74
C LYS A 195 -60.97 -34.88 24.17
N ASN A 196 -61.12 -35.99 23.45
CA ASN A 196 -62.07 -37.03 23.80
C ASN A 196 -61.74 -37.69 25.16
N VAL A 197 -60.45 -37.93 25.45
CA VAL A 197 -60.01 -38.50 26.73
C VAL A 197 -60.19 -37.51 27.88
N ILE A 198 -59.86 -36.23 27.66
CA ILE A 198 -59.97 -35.15 28.67
C ILE A 198 -61.40 -34.99 29.17
N ILE A 199 -62.42 -35.17 28.32
CA ILE A 199 -63.83 -35.10 28.73
C ILE A 199 -64.11 -36.06 29.89
N PHE A 200 -63.63 -37.30 29.82
CA PHE A 200 -63.85 -38.30 30.87
C PHE A 200 -62.91 -38.12 32.06
N GLU A 201 -61.65 -37.70 31.83
CA GLU A 201 -60.72 -37.39 32.92
C GLU A 201 -61.24 -36.22 33.78
N ASN A 202 -61.83 -35.18 33.17
CA ASN A 202 -62.49 -34.07 33.87
C ASN A 202 -63.63 -34.55 34.77
N LEU A 203 -64.31 -35.62 34.38
CA LEU A 203 -65.41 -36.24 35.13
C LEU A 203 -64.91 -37.24 36.19
N GLY A 204 -63.59 -37.39 36.37
CA GLY A 204 -62.97 -38.18 37.42
C GLY A 204 -62.61 -39.62 37.03
N PHE A 205 -62.75 -40.00 35.76
CA PHE A 205 -62.37 -41.33 35.27
C PHE A 205 -60.87 -41.41 34.99
N ARG A 206 -60.27 -42.58 35.24
CA ARG A 206 -58.86 -42.86 34.92
C ARG A 206 -58.79 -43.68 33.64
N LEU A 207 -58.11 -43.15 32.62
CA LEU A 207 -57.95 -43.76 31.30
C LEU A 207 -56.45 -44.00 31.00
N GLU A 208 -55.81 -44.84 31.82
CA GLU A 208 -54.36 -45.06 31.79
C GLU A 208 -53.87 -45.67 30.47
N LYS A 209 -54.64 -46.58 29.85
CA LYS A 209 -54.24 -47.17 28.56
C LYS A 209 -54.33 -46.14 27.43
N SER A 210 -55.40 -45.34 27.43
CA SER A 210 -55.60 -44.27 26.45
C SER A 210 -54.50 -43.23 26.54
N ARG A 211 -54.08 -42.86 27.77
CA ARG A 211 -52.89 -42.00 27.98
C ARG A 211 -51.62 -42.62 27.42
N GLY A 212 -51.39 -43.91 27.67
CA GLY A 212 -50.25 -44.63 27.09
C GLY A 212 -50.24 -44.61 25.56
N ILE A 213 -51.40 -44.78 24.91
CA ILE A 213 -51.55 -44.70 23.44
C ILE A 213 -51.22 -43.28 22.94
N ILE A 214 -51.80 -42.26 23.57
CA ILE A 214 -51.56 -40.85 23.19
C ILE A 214 -50.07 -40.49 23.34
N ASP A 215 -49.43 -40.88 24.43
CA ASP A 215 -48.00 -40.61 24.66
C ASP A 215 -47.10 -41.32 23.64
N GLU A 216 -47.48 -42.52 23.20
CA GLU A 216 -46.77 -43.24 22.14
C GLU A 216 -46.93 -42.57 20.78
N LEU A 217 -48.16 -42.20 20.41
CA LEU A 217 -48.43 -41.45 19.17
C LEU A 217 -47.68 -40.11 19.16
N ARG A 218 -47.61 -39.42 20.31
CA ARG A 218 -46.82 -38.20 20.45
C ARG A 218 -45.33 -38.44 20.20
N LYS A 219 -44.75 -39.50 20.78
CA LYS A 219 -43.34 -39.87 20.54
C LYS A 219 -43.06 -40.22 19.07
N ILE A 220 -44.00 -40.87 18.38
CA ILE A 220 -43.87 -41.17 16.95
C ILE A 220 -43.93 -39.87 16.12
N LEU A 221 -44.87 -38.97 16.46
CA LEU A 221 -45.00 -37.67 15.81
C LEU A 221 -43.73 -36.81 15.96
N GLU A 222 -43.10 -36.81 17.15
CA GLU A 222 -41.83 -36.12 17.41
C GLU A 222 -40.67 -36.64 16.54
N ARG A 223 -40.70 -37.93 16.14
CA ARG A 223 -39.72 -38.52 15.22
C ARG A 223 -40.03 -38.25 13.74
N LEU A 224 -41.16 -37.61 13.43
CA LEU A 224 -41.63 -37.34 12.07
C LEU A 224 -41.93 -38.59 11.23
N ASP A 225 -42.22 -39.73 11.86
CA ASP A 225 -42.66 -40.94 11.14
C ASP A 225 -44.20 -40.93 10.98
N PHE A 226 -44.67 -40.19 9.96
CA PHE A 226 -46.10 -40.05 9.70
C PHE A 226 -46.77 -41.36 9.26
N LYS A 227 -46.00 -42.30 8.70
CA LYS A 227 -46.53 -43.60 8.27
C LYS A 227 -46.79 -44.45 9.50
N GLU A 228 -45.81 -44.59 10.38
CA GLU A 228 -45.94 -45.29 11.66
C GLU A 228 -47.04 -44.65 12.52
N PHE A 229 -47.12 -43.32 12.55
CA PHE A 229 -48.17 -42.59 13.28
C PHE A 229 -49.56 -43.02 12.82
N MET A 230 -49.80 -43.02 11.51
CA MET A 230 -51.12 -43.37 10.96
C MET A 230 -51.45 -44.85 11.12
N GLU A 231 -50.46 -45.75 11.01
CA GLU A 231 -50.64 -47.18 11.24
C GLU A 231 -50.97 -47.48 12.72
N SER A 232 -50.21 -46.89 13.66
CA SER A 232 -50.45 -47.02 15.10
C SER A 232 -51.79 -46.44 15.52
N TYR A 233 -52.14 -45.24 15.01
CA TYR A 233 -53.44 -44.62 15.25
C TYR A 233 -54.59 -45.54 14.79
N ARG A 234 -54.54 -46.03 13.54
CA ARG A 234 -55.58 -46.91 12.98
C ARG A 234 -55.70 -48.24 13.73
N GLY A 235 -54.59 -48.80 14.20
CA GLY A 235 -54.58 -50.05 14.96
C GLY A 235 -55.16 -49.91 16.36
N ARG A 236 -54.99 -48.74 17.00
CA ARG A 236 -55.20 -48.58 18.44
C ARG A 236 -56.30 -47.61 18.84
N TYR A 237 -56.86 -46.82 17.93
CA TYR A 237 -57.93 -45.86 18.31
C TYR A 237 -59.17 -46.56 18.90
N LEU A 238 -59.46 -47.80 18.47
CA LEU A 238 -60.55 -48.60 19.05
C LEU A 238 -60.26 -49.02 20.50
N GLU A 239 -58.99 -49.13 20.90
CA GLU A 239 -58.61 -49.45 22.28
C GLU A 239 -59.01 -48.31 23.24
N VAL A 240 -58.89 -47.06 22.81
CA VAL A 240 -59.36 -45.88 23.58
C VAL A 240 -60.86 -45.98 23.83
N ARG A 241 -61.63 -46.25 22.76
CA ARG A 241 -63.08 -46.43 22.87
C ARG A 241 -63.45 -47.60 23.79
N ASN A 242 -62.75 -48.73 23.65
CA ASN A 242 -62.98 -49.92 24.47
C ASN A 242 -62.63 -49.70 25.95
N GLU A 243 -61.59 -48.91 26.25
CA GLU A 243 -61.27 -48.55 27.63
C GLU A 243 -62.38 -47.71 28.26
N ILE A 244 -62.87 -46.68 27.57
CA ILE A 244 -64.02 -45.88 28.02
C ILE A 244 -65.22 -46.79 28.32
N TYR A 245 -65.56 -47.68 27.37
CA TYR A 245 -66.66 -48.65 27.54
C TYR A 245 -66.47 -49.55 28.79
N ASN A 246 -65.26 -50.06 29.01
CA ASN A 246 -64.97 -50.93 30.15
C ASN A 246 -65.01 -50.18 31.48
N VAL A 247 -64.45 -48.96 31.53
CA VAL A 247 -64.45 -48.12 32.75
C VAL A 247 -65.88 -47.77 33.16
N LEU A 248 -66.72 -47.37 32.20
CA LEU A 248 -68.12 -47.05 32.46
C LEU A 248 -68.92 -48.28 32.91
N ASN A 249 -68.72 -49.45 32.29
CA ASN A 249 -69.39 -50.68 32.74
C ASN A 249 -68.95 -51.12 34.14
N ASN A 250 -67.68 -50.99 34.48
CA ASN A 250 -67.20 -51.27 35.82
C ASN A 250 -67.87 -50.34 36.84
N TYR A 251 -67.99 -49.04 36.52
CA TYR A 251 -68.70 -48.08 37.36
C TYR A 251 -70.19 -48.42 37.53
N ILE A 252 -70.86 -48.82 36.45
CA ILE A 252 -72.24 -49.32 36.50
C ILE A 252 -72.32 -50.52 37.46
N GLY A 253 -71.41 -51.49 37.35
CA GLY A 253 -71.37 -52.66 38.24
C GLY A 253 -71.20 -52.30 39.71
N VAL A 254 -70.30 -51.36 40.02
CA VAL A 254 -70.09 -50.86 41.40
C VAL A 254 -71.36 -50.21 41.95
N ILE A 255 -72.08 -49.43 41.14
CA ILE A 255 -73.34 -48.82 41.56
C ILE A 255 -74.42 -49.87 41.76
N GLU A 256 -74.51 -50.90 40.90
CA GLU A 256 -75.44 -52.01 41.06
C GLU A 256 -75.19 -52.80 42.35
N GLU A 257 -73.93 -53.07 42.70
CA GLU A 257 -73.57 -53.67 44.00
C GLU A 257 -74.00 -52.77 45.17
N LYS A 258 -73.77 -51.46 45.06
CA LYS A 258 -74.19 -50.49 46.08
C LYS A 258 -75.71 -50.44 46.23
N MET A 259 -76.45 -50.43 45.13
CA MET A 259 -77.91 -50.50 45.10
C MET A 259 -78.41 -51.78 45.78
N ASN A 260 -77.82 -52.93 45.46
CA ASN A 260 -78.17 -54.20 46.10
C ASN A 260 -77.92 -54.17 47.61
N SER A 261 -76.83 -53.54 48.08
CA SER A 261 -76.55 -53.38 49.51
C SER A 261 -77.53 -52.46 50.27
N LEU A 262 -78.20 -51.57 49.53
CA LEU A 262 -79.19 -50.61 50.04
C LEU A 262 -80.64 -51.10 49.88
N ARG A 263 -80.88 -52.16 49.10
CA ARG A 263 -82.20 -52.79 48.97
C ARG A 263 -82.73 -53.19 50.35
N GLY A 264 -84.00 -52.84 50.60
CA GLY A 264 -84.67 -53.03 51.90
C GLY A 264 -84.35 -51.96 52.95
N LYS A 265 -83.31 -51.14 52.76
CA LYS A 265 -83.00 -49.98 53.62
C LYS A 265 -83.48 -48.66 53.04
N ARG A 266 -83.55 -48.56 51.70
CA ARG A 266 -84.00 -47.38 50.94
C ARG A 266 -84.74 -47.80 49.67
N ASN A 267 -85.49 -46.86 49.10
CA ASN A 267 -86.05 -47.02 47.76
C ASN A 267 -84.93 -46.85 46.72
N VAL A 268 -84.75 -47.84 45.85
CA VAL A 268 -83.72 -47.86 44.79
C VAL A 268 -84.32 -47.91 43.38
N LEU A 269 -85.65 -47.86 43.24
CA LEU A 269 -86.33 -48.02 41.95
C LEU A 269 -85.93 -46.97 40.90
N ILE A 270 -85.69 -45.72 41.33
CA ILE A 270 -85.28 -44.63 40.43
C ILE A 270 -83.86 -44.90 39.93
N ALA A 271 -82.91 -45.16 40.83
CA ALA A 271 -81.55 -45.59 40.48
C ALA A 271 -81.52 -46.83 39.56
N GLU A 272 -82.40 -47.84 39.78
CA GLU A 272 -82.52 -49.01 38.88
C GLU A 272 -82.94 -48.63 37.46
N GLY A 273 -83.91 -47.72 37.33
CA GLY A 273 -84.33 -47.19 36.04
C GLY A 273 -83.20 -46.44 35.34
N LEU A 274 -82.46 -45.59 36.06
CA LEU A 274 -81.33 -44.82 35.54
C LEU A 274 -80.18 -45.71 35.09
N ILE A 275 -79.79 -46.72 35.88
CA ILE A 275 -78.76 -47.69 35.49
C ILE A 275 -79.19 -48.53 34.28
N THR A 276 -80.47 -48.88 34.17
CA THR A 276 -80.99 -49.55 32.98
C THR A 276 -80.84 -48.66 31.73
N SER A 277 -81.12 -47.36 31.87
CA SER A 277 -80.90 -46.38 30.80
C SER A 277 -79.41 -46.22 30.47
N ALA A 278 -78.53 -46.18 31.47
CA ALA A 278 -77.08 -46.14 31.29
C ALA A 278 -76.57 -47.34 30.48
N LYS A 279 -77.05 -48.56 30.81
CA LYS A 279 -76.73 -49.80 30.09
C LYS A 279 -77.25 -49.83 28.65
N ARG A 280 -78.32 -49.10 28.33
CA ARG A 280 -78.79 -48.93 26.95
C ARG A 280 -77.93 -47.92 26.21
N ALA A 281 -77.71 -46.75 26.79
CA ALA A 281 -76.91 -45.67 26.22
C ALA A 281 -75.48 -46.13 25.88
N ILE A 282 -74.84 -46.90 26.76
CA ILE A 282 -73.46 -47.35 26.53
C ILE A 282 -73.35 -48.33 25.36
N LYS A 283 -74.39 -49.13 25.09
CA LYS A 283 -74.42 -50.09 23.96
C LYS A 283 -74.53 -49.41 22.59
N ILE A 284 -75.01 -48.18 22.57
CA ILE A 284 -75.13 -47.36 21.35
C ILE A 284 -74.13 -46.19 21.36
N ASP A 285 -73.04 -46.32 22.14
CA ASP A 285 -71.92 -45.38 22.25
C ASP A 285 -72.27 -43.97 22.71
N GLN A 286 -73.41 -43.80 23.39
CA GLN A 286 -73.81 -42.53 24.00
C GLN A 286 -73.12 -42.34 25.36
N PHE A 287 -71.79 -42.25 25.36
CA PHE A 287 -70.98 -42.27 26.59
C PHE A 287 -71.26 -41.11 27.55
N GLU A 288 -71.48 -39.88 27.06
CA GLU A 288 -71.81 -38.74 27.92
C GLU A 288 -73.14 -38.95 28.65
N GLU A 289 -74.15 -39.48 27.94
CA GLU A 289 -75.46 -39.80 28.52
C GLU A 289 -75.36 -40.97 29.50
N THR A 290 -74.52 -41.96 29.21
CA THR A 290 -74.17 -43.02 30.17
C THR A 290 -73.62 -42.43 31.46
N VAL A 291 -72.64 -41.53 31.40
CA VAL A 291 -72.08 -40.89 32.60
C VAL A 291 -73.16 -40.09 33.34
N LYS A 292 -74.06 -39.42 32.62
CA LYS A 292 -75.15 -38.66 33.22
C LYS A 292 -76.09 -39.55 34.02
N TYR A 293 -76.56 -40.64 33.41
CA TYR A 293 -77.41 -41.61 34.11
C TYR A 293 -76.71 -42.25 35.31
N ILE A 294 -75.40 -42.51 35.22
CA ILE A 294 -74.56 -42.99 36.33
C ILE A 294 -74.56 -41.96 37.47
N PHE A 295 -74.27 -40.68 37.19
CA PHE A 295 -74.20 -39.64 38.21
C PHE A 295 -75.57 -39.35 38.85
N ASP A 296 -76.65 -39.33 38.06
CA ASP A 296 -78.02 -39.18 38.56
C ASP A 296 -78.40 -40.36 39.49
N ALA A 297 -77.99 -41.58 39.15
CA ALA A 297 -78.23 -42.76 40.00
C ALA A 297 -77.45 -42.69 41.32
N VAL A 298 -76.20 -42.22 41.29
CA VAL A 298 -75.38 -42.02 42.50
C VAL A 298 -75.97 -40.95 43.41
N GLU A 299 -76.53 -39.88 42.82
CA GLU A 299 -77.21 -38.80 43.53
C GLU A 299 -78.51 -39.28 44.21
N ASP A 300 -79.35 -40.06 43.51
CA ASP A 300 -80.58 -40.67 44.06
C ASP A 300 -80.30 -41.61 45.25
N LEU A 301 -79.19 -42.36 45.18
CA LEU A 301 -78.75 -43.23 46.27
C LEU A 301 -78.17 -42.45 47.47
N GLN A 302 -77.95 -41.14 47.33
CA GLN A 302 -77.26 -40.25 48.27
C GLN A 302 -75.84 -40.73 48.62
N VAL A 303 -75.12 -41.24 47.63
CA VAL A 303 -73.70 -41.62 47.73
C VAL A 303 -72.87 -40.68 46.88
N ASP A 304 -73.21 -39.39 46.93
CA ASP A 304 -72.83 -38.34 45.99
C ASP A 304 -71.48 -37.67 46.29
N ASP A 305 -70.70 -38.18 47.25
CA ASP A 305 -69.39 -37.63 47.62
C ASP A 305 -68.44 -37.49 46.41
N ILE A 306 -68.48 -38.46 45.49
CA ILE A 306 -67.69 -38.44 44.25
C ILE A 306 -68.17 -37.31 43.32
N VAL A 307 -69.49 -37.19 43.11
CA VAL A 307 -70.08 -36.17 42.23
C VAL A 307 -69.89 -34.76 42.81
N LYS A 308 -69.95 -34.63 44.15
CA LYS A 308 -69.60 -33.41 44.90
C LYS A 308 -68.14 -33.03 44.72
N GLN A 309 -67.21 -33.99 44.81
CA GLN A 309 -65.79 -33.71 44.62
C GLN A 309 -65.50 -33.27 43.17
N VAL A 310 -66.05 -33.98 42.18
CA VAL A 310 -65.90 -33.63 40.75
C VAL A 310 -66.46 -32.24 40.47
N SER A 311 -67.68 -31.95 40.91
CA SER A 311 -68.30 -30.62 40.73
C SER A 311 -67.51 -29.49 41.38
N SER A 312 -66.98 -29.70 42.59
CA SER A 312 -66.13 -28.72 43.28
C SER A 312 -64.84 -28.40 42.50
N ASN A 313 -64.17 -29.43 41.98
CA ASN A 313 -62.97 -29.28 41.17
C ASN A 313 -63.23 -28.54 39.85
N LEU A 314 -64.30 -28.91 39.13
CA LEU A 314 -64.70 -28.23 37.90
C LEU A 314 -65.10 -26.78 38.17
N LEU A 315 -65.83 -26.51 39.25
CA LEU A 315 -66.22 -25.16 39.65
C LEU A 315 -64.99 -24.28 39.89
N LYS A 316 -63.96 -24.80 40.56
CA LYS A 316 -62.71 -24.07 40.78
C LYS A 316 -62.03 -23.69 39.47
N ARG A 317 -61.97 -24.61 38.50
CA ARG A 317 -61.40 -24.35 37.16
C ARG A 317 -62.22 -23.34 36.36
N VAL A 318 -63.55 -23.47 36.35
CA VAL A 318 -64.43 -22.51 35.65
C VAL A 318 -64.32 -21.13 36.27
N LYS A 319 -64.22 -21.02 37.61
CA LYS A 319 -63.97 -19.73 38.28
C LYS A 319 -62.66 -19.11 37.83
N ASN A 320 -61.58 -19.90 37.73
CA ASN A 320 -60.31 -19.41 37.19
C ASN A 320 -60.46 -18.91 35.74
N VAL A 321 -61.17 -19.66 34.87
CA VAL A 321 -61.48 -19.22 33.50
C VAL A 321 -62.22 -17.88 33.51
N VAL A 322 -63.24 -17.72 34.37
CA VAL A 322 -63.98 -16.45 34.51
C VAL A 322 -63.07 -15.30 34.98
N GLU A 323 -62.15 -15.56 35.91
CA GLU A 323 -61.16 -14.57 36.36
C GLU A 323 -60.21 -14.16 35.24
N ILE A 324 -59.71 -15.10 34.45
CA ILE A 324 -58.85 -14.85 33.27
C ILE A 324 -59.57 -13.96 32.26
N PHE A 325 -60.84 -14.22 31.96
CA PHE A 325 -61.62 -13.36 31.07
C PHE A 325 -61.87 -11.97 31.69
N GLY A 326 -62.10 -11.89 33.00
CA GLY A 326 -62.33 -10.64 33.72
C GLY A 326 -63.52 -9.85 33.13
N ALA A 327 -63.26 -8.63 32.64
CA ALA A 327 -64.27 -7.79 32.00
C ALA A 327 -64.75 -8.30 30.63
N LEU A 328 -64.01 -9.22 30.00
CA LEU A 328 -64.27 -9.75 28.66
C LEU A 328 -65.16 -11.01 28.67
N ARG A 329 -65.67 -11.39 29.84
CA ARG A 329 -66.37 -12.66 30.05
C ARG A 329 -67.59 -12.78 29.13
N PRO A 330 -67.68 -13.84 28.30
CA PRO A 330 -68.84 -14.11 27.47
C PRO A 330 -70.12 -14.25 28.31
N LYS A 331 -71.25 -13.77 27.78
CA LYS A 331 -72.54 -13.79 28.48
C LYS A 331 -72.97 -15.21 28.85
N ASP A 332 -72.80 -16.15 27.93
CA ASP A 332 -73.13 -17.56 28.12
C ASP A 332 -72.22 -18.27 29.14
N LEU A 333 -70.95 -17.87 29.29
CA LEU A 333 -70.07 -18.34 30.37
C LEU A 333 -70.60 -17.90 31.75
N VAL A 334 -71.02 -16.64 31.89
CA VAL A 334 -71.56 -16.10 33.14
C VAL A 334 -72.90 -16.75 33.49
N GLU A 335 -73.80 -16.85 32.51
CA GLU A 335 -75.10 -17.48 32.68
C GLU A 335 -74.99 -18.98 32.98
N GLY A 336 -74.08 -19.69 32.30
CA GLY A 336 -73.81 -21.10 32.56
C GLY A 336 -73.25 -21.31 33.98
N LEU A 337 -72.33 -20.47 34.43
CA LEU A 337 -71.83 -20.54 35.81
C LEU A 337 -72.94 -20.24 36.83
N ALA A 338 -73.84 -19.30 36.54
CA ALA A 338 -75.00 -19.02 37.39
C ALA A 338 -75.97 -20.22 37.46
N ARG A 339 -76.24 -20.89 36.33
CA ARG A 339 -77.03 -22.13 36.27
C ARG A 339 -76.35 -23.25 37.06
N ALA A 340 -75.05 -23.46 36.89
CA ALA A 340 -74.29 -24.45 37.66
C ALA A 340 -74.37 -24.18 39.17
N ASN A 341 -74.21 -22.93 39.60
CA ASN A 341 -74.36 -22.56 41.02
C ASN A 341 -75.79 -22.77 41.55
N LEU A 342 -76.82 -22.52 40.73
CA LEU A 342 -78.21 -22.85 41.08
C LEU A 342 -78.37 -24.37 41.30
N TYR A 343 -77.84 -25.19 40.40
CA TYR A 343 -77.89 -26.65 40.55
C TYR A 343 -77.17 -27.12 41.82
N LEU A 344 -75.98 -26.57 42.11
CA LEU A 344 -75.26 -26.85 43.36
C LEU A 344 -76.08 -26.45 44.60
N GLY A 345 -76.73 -25.28 44.57
CA GLY A 345 -77.60 -24.81 45.66
C GLY A 345 -78.86 -25.65 45.85
N GLN A 346 -79.35 -26.32 44.80
CA GLN A 346 -80.47 -27.27 44.85
C GLN A 346 -80.05 -28.70 45.23
N GLY A 347 -78.75 -28.96 45.42
CA GLY A 347 -78.21 -30.31 45.62
C GLY A 347 -78.18 -31.18 44.36
N LYS A 348 -78.41 -30.59 43.18
CA LYS A 348 -78.39 -31.27 41.87
C LYS A 348 -76.98 -31.35 41.29
N TYR A 349 -76.09 -32.08 41.95
CA TYR A 349 -74.66 -32.08 41.63
C TYR A 349 -74.35 -32.63 40.24
N SER A 350 -75.08 -33.65 39.77
CA SER A 350 -74.92 -34.21 38.43
C SER A 350 -75.12 -33.13 37.36
N ASN A 351 -76.24 -32.40 37.40
CA ASN A 351 -76.51 -31.31 36.46
C ASN A 351 -75.45 -30.20 36.52
N ALA A 352 -74.93 -29.88 37.72
CA ALA A 352 -73.84 -28.93 37.87
C ALA A 352 -72.55 -29.40 37.19
N VAL A 353 -72.19 -30.69 37.32
CA VAL A 353 -71.00 -31.26 36.68
C VAL A 353 -71.05 -31.10 35.16
N PHE A 354 -72.16 -31.46 34.52
CA PHE A 354 -72.28 -31.37 33.05
C PHE A 354 -72.27 -29.93 32.55
N GLU A 355 -72.95 -29.02 33.25
CA GLU A 355 -72.91 -27.59 32.91
C GLU A 355 -71.48 -27.04 33.01
N LEU A 356 -70.77 -27.33 34.12
CA LEU A 356 -69.39 -26.88 34.32
C LEU A 356 -68.40 -27.49 33.32
N ASN A 357 -68.53 -28.79 33.01
CA ASN A 357 -67.68 -29.46 32.04
C ASN A 357 -67.89 -28.90 30.63
N SER A 358 -69.15 -28.64 30.23
CA SER A 358 -69.46 -27.99 28.95
C SER A 358 -68.81 -26.62 28.83
N LEU A 359 -68.82 -25.82 29.90
CA LEU A 359 -68.13 -24.53 29.93
C LEU A 359 -66.61 -24.67 29.78
N LEU A 360 -65.99 -25.65 30.45
CA LEU A 360 -64.53 -25.88 30.33
C LEU A 360 -64.15 -26.30 28.92
N ILE A 361 -64.87 -27.25 28.31
CA ILE A 361 -64.63 -27.70 26.93
C ILE A 361 -64.67 -26.52 25.95
N LYS A 362 -65.57 -25.55 26.19
CA LYS A 362 -65.74 -24.39 25.33
C LYS A 362 -64.72 -23.28 25.58
N TYR A 363 -64.39 -22.99 26.86
CA TYR A 363 -63.69 -21.76 27.23
C TYR A 363 -62.29 -21.93 27.78
N GLU A 364 -61.86 -23.13 28.18
CA GLU A 364 -60.56 -23.30 28.83
C GLU A 364 -59.41 -23.02 27.86
N GLU A 365 -59.48 -23.48 26.62
CA GLU A 365 -58.49 -23.18 25.59
C GLU A 365 -58.52 -21.69 25.19
N MET A 366 -59.72 -21.13 24.96
CA MET A 366 -59.89 -19.71 24.66
C MET A 366 -59.31 -18.83 25.77
N SER A 367 -59.41 -19.24 27.04
CA SER A 367 -58.85 -18.51 28.17
C SER A 367 -57.32 -18.44 28.12
N LYS A 368 -56.64 -19.51 27.69
CA LYS A 368 -55.19 -19.51 27.47
C LYS A 368 -54.82 -18.53 26.36
N SER A 369 -55.57 -18.52 25.25
CA SER A 369 -55.36 -17.53 24.19
C SER A 369 -55.56 -16.10 24.67
N VAL A 370 -56.52 -15.83 25.57
CA VAL A 370 -56.71 -14.50 26.18
C VAL A 370 -55.50 -14.10 27.03
N GLU A 371 -54.93 -15.01 27.83
CA GLU A 371 -53.71 -14.73 28.58
C GLU A 371 -52.53 -14.43 27.65
N ASP A 372 -52.36 -15.20 26.58
CA ASP A 372 -51.30 -14.99 25.60
C ASP A 372 -51.44 -13.64 24.90
N ILE A 373 -52.65 -13.26 24.49
CA ILE A 373 -52.94 -11.93 23.92
C ILE A 373 -52.61 -10.84 24.93
N LYS A 374 -52.97 -11.00 26.22
CA LYS A 374 -52.64 -10.01 27.26
C LYS A 374 -51.13 -9.83 27.43
N LYS A 375 -50.35 -10.92 27.41
CA LYS A 375 -48.89 -10.86 27.43
C LYS A 375 -48.34 -10.16 26.18
N MET A 376 -48.85 -10.51 25.00
CA MET A 376 -48.46 -9.86 23.74
C MET A 376 -48.82 -8.37 23.70
N ILE A 377 -49.93 -7.96 24.31
CA ILE A 377 -50.32 -6.55 24.40
C ILE A 377 -49.28 -5.76 25.20
N GLU A 378 -48.81 -6.27 26.34
CA GLU A 378 -47.76 -5.59 27.12
C GLU A 378 -46.42 -5.59 26.39
N ASP A 379 -46.03 -6.70 25.74
CA ASP A 379 -44.83 -6.77 24.88
C ASP A 379 -44.87 -5.73 23.75
N VAL A 380 -45.98 -5.68 22.99
CA VAL A 380 -46.17 -4.70 21.90
C VAL A 380 -46.15 -3.27 22.41
N LYS A 381 -46.75 -2.99 23.57
CA LYS A 381 -46.72 -1.66 24.18
C LYS A 381 -45.29 -1.25 24.56
N GLU A 382 -44.48 -2.17 25.06
CA GLU A 382 -43.07 -1.94 25.34
C GLU A 382 -42.28 -1.68 24.04
N LYS A 383 -42.55 -2.43 22.97
CA LYS A 383 -41.96 -2.21 21.64
C LYS A 383 -42.36 -0.87 21.04
N ILE A 384 -43.62 -0.45 21.16
CA ILE A 384 -44.06 0.89 20.74
C ILE A 384 -43.29 1.97 21.50
N SER A 385 -43.12 1.81 22.82
CA SER A 385 -42.34 2.75 23.63
C SER A 385 -40.88 2.82 23.19
N SER A 386 -40.30 1.67 22.86
CA SER A 386 -38.93 1.54 22.33
C SER A 386 -38.80 2.18 20.95
N ALA A 387 -39.80 2.00 20.08
CA ALA A 387 -39.88 2.64 18.77
C ALA A 387 -39.92 4.17 18.89
N VAL A 388 -40.65 4.71 19.88
CA VAL A 388 -40.63 6.16 20.18
C VAL A 388 -39.23 6.64 20.55
N ILE A 389 -38.52 5.91 21.42
CA ILE A 389 -37.14 6.25 21.84
C ILE A 389 -36.18 6.24 20.64
N LEU A 390 -36.41 5.35 19.67
CA LEU A 390 -35.62 5.29 18.44
C LEU A 390 -36.00 6.35 17.40
N GLY A 391 -37.10 7.09 17.61
CA GLY A 391 -37.58 8.12 16.70
C GLY A 391 -38.45 7.60 15.55
N ILE A 392 -38.97 6.37 15.66
CA ILE A 392 -39.88 5.76 14.67
C ILE A 392 -41.27 6.41 14.77
N ASN A 393 -41.92 6.67 13.63
CA ASN A 393 -43.29 7.17 13.61
C ASN A 393 -44.27 6.08 14.08
N THR A 394 -44.86 6.26 15.26
CA THR A 394 -45.74 5.26 15.88
C THR A 394 -47.22 5.46 15.65
N GLN A 395 -47.66 6.46 14.87
CA GLN A 395 -49.10 6.75 14.70
C GLN A 395 -49.88 5.55 14.16
N GLU A 396 -49.37 4.89 13.11
CA GLU A 396 -50.01 3.72 12.53
C GLU A 396 -49.98 2.52 13.48
N PHE A 397 -48.86 2.31 14.19
CA PHE A 397 -48.74 1.25 15.19
C PHE A 397 -49.72 1.42 16.35
N LEU A 398 -49.91 2.65 16.83
CA LEU A 398 -50.88 2.97 17.87
C LEU A 398 -52.32 2.72 17.42
N LYS A 399 -52.66 3.05 16.16
CA LYS A 399 -53.97 2.76 15.58
C LYS A 399 -54.22 1.25 15.52
N ASN A 400 -53.24 0.49 15.02
CA ASN A 400 -53.35 -0.97 14.93
C ASN A 400 -53.40 -1.62 16.33
N TYR A 401 -52.63 -1.12 17.28
CA TYR A 401 -52.65 -1.56 18.68
C TYR A 401 -54.03 -1.36 19.31
N GLN A 402 -54.64 -0.19 19.11
CA GLN A 402 -55.99 0.10 19.58
C GLN A 402 -57.02 -0.82 18.91
N ALA A 403 -56.89 -1.07 17.60
CA ALA A 403 -57.77 -2.01 16.88
C ALA A 403 -57.68 -3.44 17.44
N SER A 404 -56.47 -3.96 17.71
CA SER A 404 -56.30 -5.28 18.33
C SER A 404 -56.98 -5.35 19.70
N ARG A 405 -56.84 -4.31 20.53
CA ARG A 405 -57.51 -4.24 21.83
C ARG A 405 -59.04 -4.17 21.70
N LEU A 406 -59.56 -3.47 20.69
CA LEU A 406 -61.00 -3.43 20.42
C LEU A 406 -61.53 -4.81 19.97
N TYR A 407 -60.77 -5.57 19.17
CA TYR A 407 -61.15 -6.95 18.84
C TYR A 407 -61.23 -7.83 20.08
N LEU A 408 -60.25 -7.73 20.99
CA LEU A 408 -60.28 -8.45 22.26
C LEU A 408 -61.51 -8.05 23.10
N GLN A 409 -61.78 -6.75 23.21
CA GLN A 409 -62.96 -6.21 23.91
C GLN A 409 -64.28 -6.68 23.30
N GLY A 410 -64.33 -6.83 21.98
CA GLY A 410 -65.47 -7.37 21.25
C GLY A 410 -65.58 -8.90 21.25
N GLY A 411 -64.69 -9.62 21.97
CA GLY A 411 -64.69 -11.09 22.03
C GLY A 411 -64.15 -11.78 20.77
N GLN A 412 -63.57 -11.04 19.83
CA GLN A 412 -62.98 -11.57 18.59
C GLN A 412 -61.54 -12.01 18.85
N ILE A 413 -61.36 -13.09 19.64
CA ILE A 413 -60.06 -13.54 20.16
C ILE A 413 -59.07 -13.85 19.02
N GLU A 414 -59.48 -14.63 18.02
CA GLU A 414 -58.60 -15.01 16.89
C GLU A 414 -58.11 -13.79 16.11
N LYS A 415 -59.02 -12.88 15.75
CA LYS A 415 -58.67 -11.63 15.06
C LYS A 415 -57.76 -10.74 15.90
N SER A 416 -57.99 -10.69 17.21
CA SER A 416 -57.11 -9.96 18.12
C SER A 416 -55.71 -10.59 18.16
N LEU A 417 -55.62 -11.92 18.22
CA LEU A 417 -54.36 -12.65 18.26
C LEU A 417 -53.56 -12.45 16.97
N GLU A 418 -54.22 -12.56 15.81
CA GLU A 418 -53.61 -12.33 14.51
C GLU A 418 -53.14 -10.88 14.37
N SER A 419 -54.01 -9.92 14.70
CA SER A 419 -53.72 -8.49 14.63
C SER A 419 -52.56 -8.08 15.54
N ILE A 420 -52.55 -8.51 16.81
CA ILE A 420 -51.47 -8.15 17.76
C ILE A 420 -50.15 -8.84 17.39
N SER A 421 -50.20 -10.09 16.90
CA SER A 421 -49.01 -10.83 16.46
C SER A 421 -48.38 -10.19 15.23
N SER A 422 -49.20 -9.78 14.25
CA SER A 422 -48.75 -9.08 13.05
C SER A 422 -48.13 -7.72 13.41
N LEU A 423 -48.79 -6.95 14.28
CA LEU A 423 -48.26 -5.69 14.78
C LEU A 423 -46.91 -5.86 15.49
N GLY A 424 -46.78 -6.87 16.36
CA GLY A 424 -45.54 -7.19 17.04
C GLY A 424 -44.39 -7.46 16.05
N ARG A 425 -44.64 -8.28 15.02
CA ARG A 425 -43.63 -8.57 13.97
C ARG A 425 -43.23 -7.31 13.21
N ASN A 426 -44.19 -6.47 12.82
CA ASN A 426 -43.89 -5.24 12.09
C ASN A 426 -43.05 -4.25 12.93
N LEU A 427 -43.30 -4.19 14.24
CA LEU A 427 -42.47 -3.42 15.17
C LEU A 427 -41.07 -4.01 15.28
N ASP A 428 -40.93 -5.33 15.43
CA ASP A 428 -39.63 -6.00 15.51
C ASP A 428 -38.76 -5.66 14.29
N VAL A 429 -39.36 -5.74 13.10
CA VAL A 429 -38.71 -5.40 11.83
C VAL A 429 -38.27 -3.93 11.78
N GLN A 430 -39.12 -2.99 12.16
CA GLN A 430 -38.76 -1.56 12.10
C GLN A 430 -37.73 -1.15 13.16
N ILE A 431 -37.79 -1.75 14.35
CA ILE A 431 -36.79 -1.53 15.41
C ILE A 431 -35.43 -2.04 14.95
N GLU A 432 -35.36 -3.26 14.41
CA GLU A 432 -34.11 -3.82 13.87
C GLU A 432 -33.54 -2.93 12.76
N ASP A 433 -34.35 -2.56 11.77
CA ASP A 433 -33.91 -1.75 10.63
C ASP A 433 -33.35 -0.39 11.08
N THR A 434 -34.02 0.25 12.04
CA THR A 434 -33.57 1.54 12.59
C THR A 434 -32.24 1.41 13.32
N VAL A 435 -32.09 0.40 14.19
CA VAL A 435 -30.85 0.15 14.95
C VAL A 435 -29.71 -0.20 14.02
N SER A 436 -29.94 -1.06 13.02
CA SER A 436 -28.91 -1.50 12.10
C SER A 436 -28.39 -0.39 11.18
N ARG A 437 -29.29 0.46 10.64
CA ARG A 437 -28.88 1.64 9.85
C ARG A 437 -28.05 2.62 10.65
N GLU A 438 -28.44 2.86 11.90
CA GLU A 438 -27.70 3.74 12.78
C GLU A 438 -26.34 3.15 13.17
N MET A 439 -26.28 1.86 13.48
CA MET A 439 -25.01 1.17 13.76
C MET A 439 -24.05 1.20 12.57
N LYS A 440 -24.58 1.12 11.34
CA LYS A 440 -23.80 1.30 10.12
C LYS A 440 -23.22 2.72 10.03
N ALA A 441 -24.04 3.74 10.28
CA ALA A 441 -23.58 5.13 10.34
C ALA A 441 -22.50 5.34 11.41
N LEU A 442 -22.67 4.74 12.60
CA LEU A 442 -21.70 4.80 13.70
C LEU A 442 -20.38 4.08 13.39
N TYR A 443 -20.42 2.98 12.65
CA TYR A 443 -19.23 2.28 12.18
C TYR A 443 -18.35 3.20 11.33
N TYR A 444 -18.94 3.84 10.32
CA TYR A 444 -18.21 4.77 9.45
C TYR A 444 -17.77 6.03 10.21
N LEU A 445 -18.60 6.56 11.12
CA LEU A 445 -18.20 7.67 11.98
C LEU A 445 -16.97 7.30 12.85
N SER A 446 -16.94 6.08 13.39
CA SER A 446 -15.78 5.56 14.13
C SER A 446 -14.54 5.46 13.24
N GLY A 447 -14.69 5.00 12.00
CA GLY A 447 -13.58 4.94 11.04
C GLY A 447 -13.03 6.32 10.66
N ILE A 448 -13.92 7.28 10.38
CA ILE A 448 -13.53 8.68 10.11
C ILE A 448 -12.82 9.28 11.33
N SER A 449 -13.33 9.03 12.53
CA SER A 449 -12.72 9.53 13.76
C SER A 449 -11.31 8.97 13.95
N ASP A 450 -11.12 7.67 13.75
CA ASP A 450 -9.81 7.01 13.83
C ASP A 450 -8.83 7.60 12.81
N TYR A 451 -9.29 7.82 11.58
CA TYR A 451 -8.51 8.49 10.53
C TYR A 451 -8.08 9.92 10.93
N LEU A 452 -8.93 10.63 11.65
CA LEU A 452 -8.64 11.98 12.17
C LEU A 452 -7.82 11.96 13.48
N GLY A 453 -7.41 10.80 13.98
CA GLY A 453 -6.66 10.65 15.23
C GLY A 453 -7.50 10.74 16.50
N LEU A 454 -8.83 10.62 16.39
CA LEU A 454 -9.77 10.61 17.51
C LEU A 454 -10.22 9.18 17.81
N ASN A 455 -9.82 8.66 18.97
CA ASN A 455 -10.23 7.32 19.37
C ASN A 455 -11.63 7.32 20.00
N ILE A 456 -12.64 6.91 19.22
CA ILE A 456 -14.00 6.59 19.71
C ILE A 456 -14.36 5.11 19.57
N LYS A 457 -13.39 4.26 19.21
CA LYS A 457 -13.62 2.83 18.89
C LYS A 457 -14.23 2.06 20.07
N ASN A 458 -13.82 2.37 21.29
CA ASN A 458 -14.39 1.75 22.49
C ASN A 458 -15.87 2.11 22.69
N LEU A 459 -16.25 3.36 22.39
CA LEU A 459 -17.65 3.79 22.46
C LEU A 459 -18.49 3.09 21.39
N TYR A 460 -17.97 2.99 20.15
CA TYR A 460 -18.60 2.22 19.08
C TYR A 460 -18.79 0.75 19.45
N ASN A 461 -17.77 0.09 19.99
CA ASN A 461 -17.87 -1.30 20.42
C ASN A 461 -18.94 -1.49 21.51
N SER A 462 -19.02 -0.55 22.46
CA SER A 462 -20.08 -0.56 23.48
C SER A 462 -21.48 -0.43 22.85
N ALA A 463 -21.68 0.50 21.91
CA ALA A 463 -22.95 0.64 21.19
C ALA A 463 -23.27 -0.62 20.36
N LYS A 464 -22.26 -1.23 19.74
CA LYS A 464 -22.39 -2.48 18.99
C LYS A 464 -22.89 -3.62 19.87
N GLU A 465 -22.28 -3.84 21.02
CA GLU A 465 -22.72 -4.87 21.98
C GLU A 465 -24.19 -4.65 22.39
N ARG A 466 -24.58 -3.42 22.74
CA ARG A 466 -25.97 -3.11 23.09
C ARG A 466 -26.95 -3.24 21.92
N SER A 467 -26.51 -2.98 20.69
CA SER A 467 -27.32 -3.23 19.49
C SER A 467 -27.57 -4.73 19.28
N MET A 468 -26.57 -5.57 19.57
CA MET A 468 -26.72 -7.03 19.49
C MET A 468 -27.67 -7.54 20.56
N ASP A 469 -27.70 -6.94 21.76
CA ASP A 469 -28.69 -7.27 22.79
C ASP A 469 -30.11 -7.02 22.29
N ILE A 470 -30.36 -5.88 21.63
CA ILE A 470 -31.66 -5.55 21.03
C ILE A 470 -32.04 -6.61 20.00
N ILE A 471 -31.17 -6.87 19.02
CA ILE A 471 -31.43 -7.87 17.97
C ILE A 471 -31.70 -9.24 18.58
N SER A 472 -30.92 -9.64 19.58
CA SER A 472 -31.11 -10.90 20.31
C SER A 472 -32.47 -10.98 20.99
N ILE A 473 -32.94 -9.90 21.63
CA ILE A 473 -34.26 -9.86 22.28
C ILE A 473 -35.38 -9.98 21.25
N LEU A 474 -35.30 -9.23 20.15
CA LEU A 474 -36.32 -9.26 19.09
C LEU A 474 -36.44 -10.66 18.47
N VAL A 475 -35.32 -11.32 18.25
CA VAL A 475 -35.26 -12.58 17.51
C VAL A 475 -35.44 -13.81 18.41
N LEU A 476 -34.74 -13.86 19.56
CA LEU A 476 -34.81 -15.00 20.49
C LEU A 476 -36.00 -14.90 21.46
N ARG A 477 -36.68 -13.76 21.52
CA ARG A 477 -37.78 -13.48 22.47
C ARG A 477 -37.38 -13.80 23.91
N LYS A 478 -36.14 -13.48 24.29
CA LYS A 478 -35.71 -13.56 25.70
C LYS A 478 -36.65 -12.71 26.54
N ASN A 479 -36.94 -13.14 27.78
CA ASN A 479 -37.78 -12.39 28.74
C ASN A 479 -37.15 -11.07 29.24
N ASP A 480 -36.23 -10.50 28.46
CA ASP A 480 -35.54 -9.26 28.76
C ASP A 480 -36.32 -8.08 28.19
N SER A 481 -36.31 -6.98 28.93
CA SER A 481 -37.03 -5.75 28.55
C SER A 481 -36.37 -5.10 27.33
N ILE A 482 -37.07 -5.11 26.19
CA ILE A 482 -36.64 -4.41 24.97
C ILE A 482 -36.48 -2.90 25.22
N SER A 483 -37.33 -2.32 26.07
CA SER A 483 -37.23 -0.90 26.41
C SER A 483 -35.93 -0.58 27.15
N ARG A 484 -35.51 -1.44 28.09
CA ARG A 484 -34.23 -1.27 28.77
C ARG A 484 -33.05 -1.41 27.81
N ALA A 485 -33.06 -2.42 26.94
CA ALA A 485 -32.00 -2.62 25.96
C ALA A 485 -31.87 -1.42 25.01
N VAL A 486 -33.00 -0.88 24.52
CA VAL A 486 -33.04 0.33 23.68
C VAL A 486 -32.58 1.58 24.44
N GLN A 487 -32.90 1.74 25.72
CA GLN A 487 -32.40 2.84 26.53
C GLN A 487 -30.87 2.78 26.73
N ASP A 488 -30.34 1.60 27.01
CA ASP A 488 -28.89 1.41 27.20
C ASP A 488 -28.14 1.62 25.88
N TYR A 489 -28.68 1.12 24.77
CA TYR A 489 -28.19 1.42 23.42
C TYR A 489 -28.21 2.93 23.15
N ARG A 490 -29.33 3.63 23.44
CA ARG A 490 -29.40 5.08 23.24
C ARG A 490 -28.37 5.85 24.06
N LYS A 491 -28.15 5.50 25.32
CA LYS A 491 -27.08 6.11 26.11
C LYS A 491 -25.71 5.92 25.46
N ALA A 492 -25.40 4.72 24.95
CA ALA A 492 -24.14 4.46 24.27
C ALA A 492 -24.00 5.28 22.97
N VAL A 493 -25.08 5.40 22.19
CA VAL A 493 -25.11 6.26 20.99
C VAL A 493 -24.91 7.73 21.36
N ASP A 494 -25.58 8.22 22.41
CA ASP A 494 -25.47 9.61 22.87
C ASP A 494 -24.03 9.96 23.28
N GLU A 495 -23.30 9.04 23.93
CA GLU A 495 -21.87 9.23 24.24
C GLU A 495 -21.01 9.40 22.98
N ILE A 496 -21.30 8.65 21.91
CA ILE A 496 -20.62 8.84 20.63
C ILE A 496 -21.01 10.20 20.03
N MET A 497 -22.30 10.56 20.07
CA MET A 497 -22.80 11.80 19.51
C MET A 497 -22.25 13.05 20.21
N LYS A 498 -21.94 12.99 21.52
CA LYS A 498 -21.23 14.07 22.23
C LYS A 498 -19.85 14.35 21.63
N ARG A 499 -19.18 13.32 21.09
CA ARG A 499 -17.86 13.45 20.43
C ARG A 499 -17.97 13.93 18.98
N ARG A 500 -19.16 13.94 18.39
CA ARG A 500 -19.36 14.36 16.99
C ARG A 500 -18.85 15.78 16.72
N ALA A 501 -18.99 16.70 17.67
CA ALA A 501 -18.47 18.07 17.54
C ALA A 501 -16.94 18.14 17.50
N ASP A 502 -16.26 17.25 18.23
CA ASP A 502 -14.80 17.14 18.19
C ASP A 502 -14.34 16.57 16.84
N VAL A 503 -15.04 15.55 16.33
CA VAL A 503 -14.80 14.98 15.00
C VAL A 503 -15.02 16.02 13.91
N GLU A 504 -16.10 16.80 13.99
CA GLU A 504 -16.37 17.89 13.05
C GLU A 504 -15.27 18.94 13.05
N ARG A 505 -14.78 19.34 14.24
CA ARG A 505 -13.69 20.30 14.38
C ARG A 505 -12.41 19.78 13.71
N SER A 506 -12.02 18.54 14.02
CA SER A 506 -10.82 17.93 13.44
C SER A 506 -10.96 17.72 11.93
N LEU A 507 -12.15 17.37 11.43
CA LEU A 507 -12.42 17.26 10.00
C LEU A 507 -12.25 18.61 9.30
N LYS A 508 -12.85 19.68 9.83
CA LYS A 508 -12.73 21.04 9.29
C LYS A 508 -11.28 21.52 9.27
N GLU A 509 -10.56 21.37 10.38
CA GLU A 509 -9.14 21.73 10.47
C GLU A 509 -8.30 20.98 9.44
N ARG A 510 -8.57 19.68 9.25
CA ARG A 510 -7.88 18.86 8.25
C ARG A 510 -8.18 19.35 6.84
N MET A 511 -9.44 19.62 6.52
CA MET A 511 -9.87 20.07 5.20
C MET A 511 -9.33 21.45 4.86
N ASP A 512 -9.31 22.38 5.82
CA ASP A 512 -8.74 23.71 5.61
C ASP A 512 -7.23 23.64 5.33
N ASN A 513 -6.51 22.72 5.98
CA ASN A 513 -5.09 22.49 5.70
C ASN A 513 -4.88 21.94 4.27
N ILE A 514 -5.69 20.98 3.83
CA ILE A 514 -5.62 20.44 2.48
C ILE A 514 -5.95 21.50 1.44
N TRP A 515 -7.01 22.29 1.66
CA TRP A 515 -7.41 23.36 0.78
C TRP A 515 -6.31 24.43 0.64
N ARG A 516 -5.67 24.84 1.76
CA ARG A 516 -4.52 25.76 1.73
C ARG A 516 -3.36 25.23 0.90
N ILE A 517 -3.03 23.94 1.03
CA ILE A 517 -1.99 23.30 0.22
C ILE A 517 -2.40 23.35 -1.25
N ALA A 518 -3.63 22.94 -1.59
CA ALA A 518 -4.10 22.92 -2.97
C ALA A 518 -4.04 24.33 -3.63
N VAL A 519 -4.49 25.37 -2.92
CA VAL A 519 -4.49 26.75 -3.42
C VAL A 519 -3.07 27.28 -3.60
N ASN A 520 -2.18 27.07 -2.62
CA ASN A 520 -0.81 27.58 -2.66
C ASN A 520 0.04 26.96 -3.79
N PHE A 521 -0.32 25.76 -4.26
CA PHE A 521 0.38 25.05 -5.33
C PHE A 521 -0.39 25.00 -6.66
N GLY A 522 -1.30 25.96 -6.88
CA GLY A 522 -1.84 26.22 -8.22
C GLY A 522 -3.03 25.35 -8.64
N LEU A 523 -3.84 24.86 -7.70
CA LEU A 523 -5.15 24.23 -7.98
C LEU A 523 -6.30 25.22 -7.68
N PRO A 524 -6.56 26.23 -8.53
CA PRO A 524 -7.61 27.23 -8.27
C PRO A 524 -9.04 26.67 -8.28
N GLY A 525 -9.24 25.40 -8.66
CA GLY A 525 -10.54 24.74 -8.77
C GLY A 525 -10.74 23.51 -7.87
N PHE A 526 -10.06 23.41 -6.72
CA PHE A 526 -10.23 22.27 -5.80
C PHE A 526 -11.61 22.29 -5.11
N THR A 527 -12.58 21.59 -5.69
CA THR A 527 -13.98 21.50 -5.20
C THR A 527 -14.23 20.37 -4.19
N ASP A 528 -13.28 19.43 -4.03
CA ASP A 528 -13.43 18.27 -3.13
C ASP A 528 -13.60 18.69 -1.65
N HIS A 529 -13.09 19.87 -1.24
CA HIS A 529 -13.31 20.45 0.10
C HIS A 529 -14.80 20.69 0.41
N GLN A 530 -15.51 21.38 -0.49
CA GLN A 530 -16.94 21.65 -0.31
C GLN A 530 -17.75 20.36 -0.33
N PHE A 531 -17.42 19.44 -1.25
CA PHE A 531 -18.08 18.16 -1.33
C PHE A 531 -17.94 17.33 -0.04
N ILE A 532 -16.74 17.26 0.56
CA ILE A 532 -16.53 16.56 1.84
C ILE A 532 -17.35 17.16 2.97
N LEU A 533 -17.44 18.50 3.04
CA LEU A 533 -18.27 19.19 4.04
C LEU A 533 -19.77 18.94 3.81
N GLU A 534 -20.21 18.88 2.54
CA GLU A 534 -21.58 18.48 2.19
C GLU A 534 -21.88 17.05 2.62
N LEU A 535 -20.98 16.09 2.36
CA LEU A 535 -21.12 14.70 2.82
C LEU A 535 -21.25 14.62 4.35
N TRP A 536 -20.46 15.40 5.10
CA TRP A 536 -20.57 15.49 6.56
C TRP A 536 -21.93 16.02 7.01
N ASN A 537 -22.37 17.13 6.43
CA ASN A 537 -23.64 17.77 6.77
C ASN A 537 -24.85 16.87 6.45
N ASN A 538 -24.77 16.13 5.35
CA ASN A 538 -25.76 15.15 4.92
C ASN A 538 -25.64 13.79 5.62
N ARG A 539 -24.68 13.62 6.55
CA ARG A 539 -24.41 12.37 7.29
C ARG A 539 -24.09 11.16 6.39
N GLN A 540 -23.53 11.41 5.22
CA GLN A 540 -23.12 10.38 4.26
C GLN A 540 -21.74 9.80 4.64
N TYR A 541 -21.67 9.20 5.83
CA TYR A 541 -20.41 8.80 6.45
C TYR A 541 -19.65 7.71 5.68
N VAL A 542 -20.35 6.79 5.00
CA VAL A 542 -19.71 5.77 4.15
C VAL A 542 -18.91 6.40 3.02
N MET A 543 -19.52 7.36 2.32
CA MET A 543 -18.85 8.09 1.25
C MET A 543 -17.72 8.91 1.83
N LEU A 544 -17.96 9.65 2.91
CA LEU A 544 -16.93 10.45 3.56
C LEU A 544 -15.71 9.60 3.95
N TYR A 545 -15.91 8.40 4.47
CA TYR A 545 -14.85 7.48 4.87
C TYR A 545 -13.98 7.04 3.68
N ASP A 546 -14.56 6.78 2.50
CA ASP A 546 -13.83 6.46 1.26
C ASP A 546 -13.19 7.71 0.60
N PHE A 547 -13.92 8.82 0.55
CA PHE A 547 -13.51 10.03 -0.18
C PHE A 547 -12.43 10.83 0.53
N LEU A 548 -12.43 10.83 1.87
CA LEU A 548 -11.50 11.64 2.66
C LEU A 548 -10.03 11.28 2.38
N PRO A 549 -9.58 10.02 2.48
CA PRO A 549 -8.21 9.64 2.11
C PRO A 549 -7.89 9.90 0.63
N MET A 550 -8.86 9.66 -0.26
CA MET A 550 -8.71 9.88 -1.70
C MET A 550 -8.42 11.35 -2.03
N ALA A 551 -9.16 12.27 -1.41
CA ALA A 551 -8.98 13.70 -1.60
C ALA A 551 -7.60 14.18 -1.11
N GLU A 552 -7.12 13.65 0.04
CA GLU A 552 -5.77 13.96 0.52
C GLU A 552 -4.71 13.50 -0.49
N SER A 553 -4.83 12.26 -0.98
CA SER A 553 -3.86 11.68 -1.93
C SER A 553 -3.88 12.40 -3.28
N LYS A 554 -5.03 12.88 -3.76
CA LYS A 554 -5.11 13.71 -4.97
C LYS A 554 -4.36 15.04 -4.83
N VAL A 555 -4.57 15.76 -3.73
CA VAL A 555 -3.87 17.03 -3.48
C VAL A 555 -2.37 16.80 -3.37
N LEU A 556 -1.98 15.70 -2.71
CA LEU A 556 -0.59 15.28 -2.63
C LEU A 556 0.03 14.97 -3.99
N ARG A 557 -0.63 14.14 -4.81
CA ARG A 557 -0.15 13.83 -6.16
C ARG A 557 0.07 15.09 -6.97
N ASN A 558 -0.89 16.01 -6.96
CA ASN A 558 -0.77 17.28 -7.69
C ASN A 558 0.39 18.12 -7.16
N TYR A 559 0.59 18.19 -5.84
CA TYR A 559 1.75 18.86 -5.25
C TYR A 559 3.08 18.28 -5.76
N VAL A 560 3.22 16.95 -5.73
CA VAL A 560 4.43 16.26 -6.22
C VAL A 560 4.61 16.46 -7.72
N GLN A 561 3.52 16.45 -8.50
CA GLN A 561 3.56 16.67 -9.94
C GLN A 561 3.97 18.11 -10.31
N SER A 562 3.44 19.11 -9.60
CA SER A 562 3.85 20.50 -9.74
C SER A 562 5.32 20.69 -9.37
N PHE A 563 5.77 20.05 -8.29
CA PHE A 563 7.17 20.09 -7.88
C PHE A 563 8.10 19.39 -8.88
N SER A 564 7.74 18.20 -9.38
CA SER A 564 8.47 17.49 -10.43
C SER A 564 8.58 18.31 -11.73
N SER A 565 7.52 19.03 -12.10
CA SER A 565 7.54 19.95 -13.25
C SER A 565 8.53 21.10 -13.04
N PHE A 566 8.50 21.73 -11.86
CA PHE A 566 9.47 22.76 -11.46
C PHE A 566 10.91 22.23 -11.45
N LEU A 567 11.12 21.02 -10.92
CA LEU A 567 12.42 20.35 -10.93
C LEU A 567 12.95 20.11 -12.34
N GLY A 568 12.10 19.71 -13.29
CA GLY A 568 12.53 19.53 -14.68
C GLY A 568 13.14 20.80 -15.30
N GLU A 569 12.58 21.97 -14.97
CA GLU A 569 13.10 23.27 -15.43
C GLU A 569 14.41 23.67 -14.73
N GLU A 570 14.49 23.49 -13.40
CA GLU A 570 15.68 23.82 -12.60
C GLU A 570 16.85 22.88 -12.86
N LEU A 571 16.60 21.57 -12.96
CA LEU A 571 17.63 20.56 -13.28
C LEU A 571 18.30 20.85 -14.62
N GLY A 572 17.53 21.24 -15.64
CA GLY A 572 18.09 21.66 -16.93
C GLY A 572 19.02 22.88 -16.81
N THR A 573 18.75 23.77 -15.87
CA THR A 573 19.61 24.94 -15.58
C THR A 573 20.86 24.54 -14.81
N ILE A 574 20.74 23.65 -13.82
CA ILE A 574 21.87 23.12 -13.04
C ILE A 574 22.84 22.32 -13.94
N ILE A 575 22.33 21.40 -14.76
CA ILE A 575 23.11 20.58 -15.70
C ILE A 575 23.89 21.47 -16.68
N ARG A 576 23.23 22.44 -17.31
CA ARG A 576 23.87 23.37 -18.25
C ARG A 576 24.99 24.17 -17.60
N ASN A 577 24.76 24.69 -16.39
CA ASN A 577 25.75 25.48 -15.67
C ASN A 577 26.94 24.63 -15.21
N SER A 578 26.69 23.38 -14.80
CA SER A 578 27.73 22.42 -14.38
C SER A 578 28.63 22.00 -15.54
N HIS A 579 28.06 21.54 -16.67
CA HIS A 579 28.83 21.15 -17.85
C HIS A 579 29.63 22.32 -18.44
N PHE A 580 29.00 23.49 -18.56
CA PHE A 580 29.69 24.70 -19.01
C PHE A 580 30.93 25.00 -18.14
N THR A 581 30.79 24.86 -16.82
CA THR A 581 31.91 25.09 -15.89
C THR A 581 33.00 24.02 -16.08
N GLN A 582 32.64 22.75 -16.22
CA GLN A 582 33.57 21.65 -16.48
C GLN A 582 34.33 21.80 -17.80
N ASP A 583 33.65 22.13 -18.89
CA ASP A 583 34.24 22.30 -20.23
C ASP A 583 35.24 23.47 -20.27
N VAL A 584 34.92 24.56 -19.56
CA VAL A 584 35.84 25.70 -19.40
C VAL A 584 37.06 25.30 -18.57
N TYR A 585 36.91 24.56 -17.46
CA TYR A 585 38.05 24.07 -16.68
C TYR A 585 38.91 23.08 -17.47
N ALA A 586 38.32 22.17 -18.25
CA ALA A 586 39.03 21.23 -19.10
C ALA A 586 39.84 21.96 -20.19
N SER A 587 39.24 22.97 -20.83
CA SER A 587 39.90 23.81 -21.83
C SER A 587 41.04 24.64 -21.24
N LEU A 588 40.85 25.19 -20.03
CA LEU A 588 41.90 25.91 -19.30
C LEU A 588 43.06 24.99 -18.92
N ASN A 589 42.79 23.78 -18.45
CA ASN A 589 43.81 22.77 -18.13
C ASN A 589 44.58 22.30 -19.37
N GLN A 590 43.89 22.07 -20.49
CA GLN A 590 44.51 21.71 -21.76
C GLN A 590 45.38 22.86 -22.30
N THR A 591 44.93 24.10 -22.13
CA THR A 591 45.71 25.28 -22.54
C THR A 591 46.94 25.45 -21.65
N TYR A 592 46.80 25.29 -20.34
CA TYR A 592 47.92 25.32 -19.39
C TYR A 592 48.98 24.26 -19.69
N SER A 593 48.57 23.04 -20.08
CA SER A 593 49.50 21.97 -20.45
C SER A 593 50.27 22.28 -21.74
N ILE A 594 49.62 22.89 -22.75
CA ILE A 594 50.26 23.36 -23.98
C ILE A 594 51.33 24.43 -23.68
N TYR A 595 51.03 25.40 -22.82
CA TYR A 595 51.99 26.46 -22.47
C TYR A 595 53.13 26.00 -21.56
N SER A 596 52.91 24.98 -20.73
CA SER A 596 53.96 24.42 -19.86
C SER A 596 55.03 23.60 -20.61
N GLY A 597 54.83 23.30 -21.90
CA GLY A 597 55.68 22.41 -22.70
C GLY A 597 56.46 23.06 -23.87
N ALA A 598 56.28 24.35 -24.18
CA ALA A 598 56.93 24.98 -25.34
C ALA A 598 58.24 25.69 -24.94
N GLY A 599 59.38 25.03 -25.19
CA GLY A 599 60.69 25.66 -25.22
C GLY A 599 60.86 26.45 -26.52
N ASP A 600 61.32 27.70 -26.41
CA ASP A 600 61.51 28.71 -27.46
C ASP A 600 60.23 29.30 -28.07
N LEU A 601 59.71 30.35 -27.42
CA LEU A 601 58.70 31.24 -27.99
C LEU A 601 59.28 32.64 -28.20
N ASP A 602 59.08 33.17 -29.41
CA ASP A 602 59.24 34.59 -29.73
C ASP A 602 58.26 35.40 -28.85
N PRO A 603 58.75 36.29 -27.98
CA PRO A 603 57.90 37.04 -27.05
C PRO A 603 56.79 37.86 -27.74
N LEU A 604 57.00 38.29 -28.98
CA LEU A 604 56.02 39.05 -29.75
C LEU A 604 54.89 38.15 -30.31
N GLN A 605 55.21 36.93 -30.74
CA GLN A 605 54.20 35.96 -31.18
C GLN A 605 53.37 35.41 -29.99
N ALA A 606 53.98 35.30 -28.81
CA ALA A 606 53.24 34.91 -27.60
C ALA A 606 52.22 35.98 -27.18
N VAL A 607 52.55 37.26 -27.30
CA VAL A 607 51.62 38.36 -27.01
C VAL A 607 50.45 38.38 -28.01
N ASP A 608 50.72 38.22 -29.31
CA ASP A 608 49.67 38.20 -30.34
C ASP A 608 48.75 36.97 -30.24
N ALA A 609 49.29 35.80 -29.88
CA ALA A 609 48.51 34.58 -29.66
C ALA A 609 47.65 34.65 -28.39
N ILE A 610 48.16 35.23 -27.30
CA ILE A 610 47.39 35.48 -26.06
C ILE A 610 46.30 36.51 -26.31
N LYS A 611 46.57 37.54 -27.11
CA LYS A 611 45.59 38.56 -27.49
C LYS A 611 44.49 37.96 -28.37
N SER A 612 44.85 37.16 -29.37
CA SER A 612 43.90 36.41 -30.21
C SER A 612 43.04 35.42 -29.41
N TYR A 613 43.62 34.73 -28.42
CA TYR A 613 42.88 33.83 -27.53
C TYR A 613 41.94 34.59 -26.59
N SER A 614 42.39 35.72 -26.02
CA SER A 614 41.55 36.63 -25.23
C SER A 614 40.38 37.17 -26.05
N ASP A 615 40.62 37.55 -27.30
CA ASP A 615 39.61 38.07 -28.22
C ASP A 615 38.62 36.98 -28.66
N ASN A 616 39.07 35.74 -28.82
CA ASN A 616 38.19 34.59 -29.12
C ASN A 616 37.30 34.21 -27.94
N VAL A 617 37.84 34.17 -26.72
CA VAL A 617 37.05 33.95 -25.49
C VAL A 617 36.05 35.09 -25.26
N TYR A 618 36.46 36.33 -25.54
CA TYR A 618 35.59 37.51 -25.50
C TYR A 618 34.46 37.41 -26.53
N ALA A 619 34.74 37.02 -27.78
CA ALA A 619 33.76 36.87 -28.84
C ALA A 619 32.74 35.74 -28.58
N GLU A 620 33.19 34.63 -28.00
CA GLU A 620 32.35 33.48 -27.63
C GLU A 620 31.43 33.81 -26.44
N ALA A 621 31.97 34.49 -25.42
CA ALA A 621 31.21 34.97 -24.27
C ALA A 621 30.18 36.04 -24.67
N TYR A 622 30.57 36.97 -25.54
CA TYR A 622 29.68 38.01 -26.08
C TYR A 622 28.53 37.40 -26.92
N ARG A 623 28.82 36.47 -27.84
CA ARG A 623 27.79 35.76 -28.63
C ARG A 623 26.76 35.02 -27.75
N ASN A 624 27.22 34.39 -26.68
CA ASN A 624 26.34 33.66 -25.76
C ASN A 624 25.50 34.58 -24.85
N LEU A 625 26.03 35.74 -24.44
CA LEU A 625 25.27 36.74 -23.68
C LEU A 625 24.27 37.49 -24.57
N SER A 626 24.67 37.86 -25.80
CA SER A 626 23.80 38.58 -26.75
C SER A 626 22.60 37.75 -27.23
N SER A 627 22.72 36.41 -27.23
CA SER A 627 21.63 35.52 -27.63
C SER A 627 20.59 35.31 -26.54
N ARG A 628 20.92 35.57 -25.26
CA ARG A 628 20.04 35.35 -24.11
C ARG A 628 19.41 36.63 -23.56
N ILE A 629 20.02 37.79 -23.79
CA ILE A 629 19.50 39.10 -23.34
C ILE A 629 19.51 40.03 -24.56
N GLY A 630 18.35 40.18 -25.22
CA GLY A 630 18.22 40.84 -26.51
C GLY A 630 18.54 42.35 -26.56
N SER A 631 18.93 42.96 -25.45
CA SER A 631 19.23 44.41 -25.34
C SER A 631 20.69 44.73 -24.99
N ILE A 632 21.59 43.75 -24.92
CA ILE A 632 23.02 44.03 -24.69
C ILE A 632 23.67 44.44 -26.02
N ARG A 633 24.13 45.69 -26.11
CA ARG A 633 24.99 46.19 -27.19
C ARG A 633 26.43 46.33 -26.68
N GLU A 634 27.40 46.18 -27.58
CA GLU A 634 28.81 46.48 -27.33
C GLU A 634 28.95 47.86 -26.65
N GLY A 635 29.60 47.91 -25.48
CA GLY A 635 29.83 49.15 -24.71
C GLY A 635 28.87 49.43 -23.54
N ASN A 636 28.12 48.45 -23.03
CA ASN A 636 27.25 48.66 -21.87
C ASN A 636 28.07 48.79 -20.56
N ASP A 637 27.86 49.87 -19.80
CA ASP A 637 28.75 50.39 -18.72
C ASP A 637 29.04 49.42 -17.55
N LEU A 638 28.31 48.31 -17.43
CA LEU A 638 28.49 47.32 -16.37
C LEU A 638 29.33 46.09 -16.78
N PHE A 639 29.58 45.86 -18.07
CA PHE A 639 30.35 44.70 -18.56
C PHE A 639 31.86 44.96 -18.50
N LEU A 640 32.27 46.20 -18.81
CA LEU A 640 33.67 46.63 -18.83
C LEU A 640 34.38 46.52 -17.48
N PRO A 641 33.82 46.97 -16.34
CA PRO A 641 34.52 46.93 -15.05
C PRO A 641 34.79 45.51 -14.54
N TYR A 642 33.90 44.56 -14.87
CA TYR A 642 34.01 43.17 -14.45
C TYR A 642 35.08 42.40 -15.24
N TYR A 643 35.12 42.62 -16.55
CA TYR A 643 36.15 42.08 -17.43
C TYR A 643 37.54 42.68 -17.09
N ASP A 644 37.60 43.99 -16.80
CA ASP A 644 38.83 44.68 -16.42
C ASP A 644 39.40 44.19 -15.07
N TYR A 645 38.54 43.78 -14.13
CA TYR A 645 38.95 43.17 -12.85
C TYR A 645 39.59 41.78 -13.02
N ILE A 646 39.00 40.91 -13.85
CA ILE A 646 39.52 39.56 -14.13
C ILE A 646 40.83 39.65 -14.95
N ALA A 647 40.90 40.54 -15.94
CA ALA A 647 42.09 40.77 -16.75
C ALA A 647 43.28 41.26 -15.90
N ARG A 648 43.05 42.14 -14.92
CA ARG A 648 44.09 42.59 -13.97
C ARG A 648 44.60 41.48 -13.05
N GLY A 649 43.74 40.54 -12.63
CA GLY A 649 44.16 39.38 -11.84
C GLY A 649 45.09 38.43 -12.60
N PHE A 650 44.85 38.25 -13.90
CA PHE A 650 45.72 37.49 -14.80
C PHE A 650 47.05 38.19 -15.07
N LEU A 651 47.02 39.50 -15.31
CA LEU A 651 48.22 40.33 -15.53
C LEU A 651 49.16 40.34 -14.32
N ASN A 652 48.63 40.45 -13.09
CA ASN A 652 49.44 40.41 -11.86
C ASN A 652 50.13 39.05 -11.65
N SER A 653 49.48 37.95 -12.05
CA SER A 653 50.05 36.61 -11.95
C SER A 653 51.17 36.41 -12.98
N TYR A 654 51.01 36.98 -14.18
CA TYR A 654 52.03 37.01 -15.23
C TYR A 654 53.26 37.87 -14.84
N GLU A 655 53.05 39.06 -14.26
CA GLU A 655 54.15 39.92 -13.77
C GLU A 655 55.00 39.23 -12.69
N LYS A 656 54.37 38.44 -11.81
CA LYS A 656 55.05 37.70 -10.74
C LYS A 656 55.94 36.57 -11.29
N ILE A 657 55.46 35.87 -12.33
CA ILE A 657 56.23 34.82 -13.03
C ILE A 657 57.41 35.44 -13.78
N LEU A 658 57.19 36.58 -14.45
CA LEU A 658 58.23 37.30 -15.18
C LEU A 658 59.29 37.88 -14.23
N GLY A 659 58.89 38.38 -13.06
CA GLY A 659 59.80 38.84 -12.01
C GLY A 659 60.70 37.71 -11.47
N ASN A 660 60.13 36.53 -11.21
CA ASN A 660 60.90 35.36 -10.76
C ASN A 660 61.90 34.89 -11.82
N TYR A 661 61.50 34.84 -13.09
CA TYR A 661 62.39 34.48 -14.20
C TYR A 661 63.57 35.45 -14.34
N LEU A 662 63.33 36.76 -14.20
CA LEU A 662 64.38 37.78 -14.30
C LEU A 662 65.36 37.74 -13.11
N GLU A 663 64.88 37.47 -11.90
CA GLU A 663 65.76 37.29 -10.73
C GLU A 663 66.58 36.00 -10.80
N GLU A 664 66.01 34.91 -11.31
CA GLU A 664 66.73 33.66 -11.52
C GLU A 664 67.85 33.84 -12.56
N ARG A 665 67.57 34.57 -13.65
CA ARG A 665 68.56 34.91 -14.67
C ARG A 665 69.68 35.81 -14.12
N ARG A 666 69.33 36.82 -13.31
CA ARG A 666 70.31 37.67 -12.62
C ARG A 666 71.22 36.88 -11.69
N SER A 667 70.64 35.99 -10.90
CA SER A 667 71.36 35.13 -9.95
C SER A 667 72.36 34.23 -10.67
N ARG A 668 71.94 33.61 -11.78
CA ARG A 668 72.84 32.78 -12.62
C ARG A 668 74.00 33.59 -13.22
N ILE A 669 73.77 34.80 -13.74
CA ILE A 669 74.84 35.65 -14.29
C ILE A 669 75.86 36.05 -13.21
N LEU A 670 75.39 36.42 -12.01
CA LEU A 670 76.25 36.78 -10.88
C LEU A 670 77.02 35.57 -10.32
N GLU A 671 76.39 34.39 -10.30
CA GLU A 671 77.03 33.14 -9.89
C GLU A 671 78.16 32.73 -10.83
N VAL A 672 77.95 32.88 -12.15
CA VAL A 672 78.97 32.67 -13.19
C VAL A 672 80.15 33.65 -13.02
N ALA A 673 79.89 34.92 -12.72
CA ALA A 673 80.95 35.88 -12.45
C ALA A 673 81.76 35.53 -11.18
N ARG A 674 81.06 35.11 -10.11
CA ARG A 674 81.67 34.76 -8.82
C ARG A 674 82.52 33.49 -8.89
N THR A 675 82.05 32.46 -9.58
CA THR A 675 82.78 31.19 -9.75
C THR A 675 84.02 31.31 -10.64
N ASN A 676 84.08 32.32 -11.51
CA ASN A 676 85.22 32.58 -12.40
C ASN A 676 86.13 33.72 -11.89
N GLY A 677 85.95 34.17 -10.64
CA GLY A 677 86.81 35.19 -10.01
C GLY A 677 86.67 36.61 -10.59
N ILE A 678 85.55 36.92 -11.26
CA ILE A 678 85.31 38.19 -11.96
C ILE A 678 84.52 39.14 -11.07
N GLU A 679 85.08 40.30 -10.72
CA GLU A 679 84.37 41.37 -10.02
C GLU A 679 83.39 42.12 -10.96
N VAL A 680 82.12 42.19 -10.55
CA VAL A 680 81.02 42.94 -11.19
C VAL A 680 80.21 43.69 -10.14
N LYS A 681 79.80 44.93 -10.44
CA LYS A 681 78.99 45.75 -9.54
C LYS A 681 77.52 45.28 -9.53
N PRO A 682 76.95 44.90 -8.37
CA PRO A 682 75.55 44.49 -8.31
C PRO A 682 74.59 45.69 -8.41
N PHE A 683 73.48 45.53 -9.12
CA PHE A 683 72.38 46.49 -9.25
C PHE A 683 71.13 45.97 -8.51
N GLU A 684 70.37 46.85 -7.83
CA GLU A 684 69.12 46.49 -7.12
C GLU A 684 67.86 46.70 -8.01
N LEU A 685 67.01 45.68 -8.10
CA LEU A 685 65.73 45.71 -8.80
C LEU A 685 64.66 46.40 -7.95
N LYS A 686 64.58 47.73 -8.00
CA LYS A 686 63.56 48.53 -7.27
C LYS A 686 62.77 49.49 -8.18
N GLU A 687 62.12 48.95 -9.23
CA GLU A 687 61.12 49.58 -10.14
C GLU A 687 61.60 50.11 -11.52
N LEU A 688 60.81 50.09 -12.61
CA LEU A 688 59.64 49.30 -13.08
C LEU A 688 59.50 49.56 -14.60
N ARG A 689 60.28 48.85 -15.41
CA ARG A 689 60.08 48.69 -16.87
C ARG A 689 60.87 47.47 -17.33
N ILE A 690 60.17 46.40 -17.69
CA ILE A 690 60.76 45.08 -18.03
C ILE A 690 61.80 45.21 -19.14
N ASP A 691 61.55 46.06 -20.14
CA ASP A 691 62.46 46.43 -21.21
C ASP A 691 63.80 46.99 -20.69
N LYS A 692 63.76 47.85 -19.67
CA LYS A 692 64.97 48.39 -19.02
C LYS A 692 65.68 47.36 -18.15
N VAL A 693 64.94 46.46 -17.49
CA VAL A 693 65.53 45.39 -16.67
C VAL A 693 66.25 44.37 -17.56
N ILE A 694 65.61 43.95 -18.66
CA ILE A 694 66.21 43.05 -19.66
C ILE A 694 67.44 43.71 -20.30
N GLY A 695 67.37 44.99 -20.65
CA GLY A 695 68.52 45.74 -21.18
C GLY A 695 69.73 45.74 -20.24
N HIS A 696 69.51 45.92 -18.93
CA HIS A 696 70.60 45.87 -17.94
C HIS A 696 71.14 44.45 -17.74
N LEU A 697 70.30 43.42 -17.71
CA LEU A 697 70.76 42.03 -17.60
C LEU A 697 71.60 41.61 -18.81
N ILE A 698 71.19 42.01 -20.02
CA ILE A 698 71.98 41.78 -21.24
C ILE A 698 73.32 42.51 -21.16
N SER A 699 73.35 43.76 -20.65
CA SER A 699 74.61 44.49 -20.46
C SER A 699 75.53 43.82 -19.44
N LEU A 700 74.99 43.32 -18.33
CA LEU A 700 75.74 42.61 -17.29
C LEU A 700 76.29 41.27 -17.82
N GLU A 701 75.47 40.53 -18.55
CA GLU A 701 75.83 39.28 -19.23
C GLU A 701 76.93 39.52 -20.26
N ASN A 702 76.87 40.62 -21.02
CA ASN A 702 77.90 41.01 -21.96
C ASN A 702 79.23 41.42 -21.27
N GLU A 703 79.19 42.14 -20.13
CA GLU A 703 80.40 42.49 -19.37
C GLU A 703 81.10 41.24 -18.81
N VAL A 704 80.33 40.30 -18.24
CA VAL A 704 80.85 39.02 -17.75
C VAL A 704 81.40 38.18 -18.90
N ASN A 705 80.72 38.14 -20.04
CA ASN A 705 81.16 37.41 -21.23
C ASN A 705 82.43 38.01 -21.88
N GLU A 706 82.60 39.33 -21.89
CA GLU A 706 83.84 39.98 -22.37
C GLU A 706 85.06 39.68 -21.47
N LYS A 707 84.87 39.63 -20.14
CA LYS A 707 85.95 39.23 -19.21
C LYS A 707 86.25 37.72 -19.28
N LEU A 708 85.22 36.87 -19.47
CA LEU A 708 85.39 35.43 -19.73
C LEU A 708 86.10 35.13 -21.06
N LYS A 709 86.01 36.02 -22.06
CA LYS A 709 86.74 35.89 -23.34
C LYS A 709 88.27 36.04 -23.19
N MET A 710 88.78 36.61 -22.09
CA MET A 710 90.22 36.72 -21.84
C MET A 710 90.88 35.43 -21.30
N LEU A 711 90.13 34.37 -21.01
CA LEU A 711 90.61 33.13 -20.34
C LEU A 711 90.39 31.84 -21.16
N ARG A 712 90.87 31.72 -22.41
CA ARG A 712 90.70 30.47 -23.19
C ARG A 712 91.91 30.02 -24.04
N HIS A 713 92.31 28.75 -23.83
CA HIS A 713 92.87 27.85 -24.84
C HIS A 713 92.01 26.57 -24.88
N ILE A 714 91.59 26.17 -26.08
CA ILE A 714 90.79 24.94 -26.37
C ILE A 714 91.43 24.33 -27.63
N SER A 715 91.55 23.00 -27.68
CA SER A 715 92.07 22.25 -28.84
C SER A 715 90.99 21.30 -29.33
N ASP A 716 90.61 21.40 -30.60
CA ASP A 716 89.54 20.59 -31.19
C ASP A 716 90.09 19.29 -31.78
N MET A 717 89.42 18.16 -31.49
CA MET A 717 89.78 16.84 -31.98
C MET A 717 88.60 16.16 -32.68
N GLU A 718 88.85 15.39 -33.73
CA GLU A 718 87.80 14.63 -34.42
C GLU A 718 88.23 13.17 -34.57
N LEU A 719 87.42 12.25 -34.04
CA LEU A 719 87.65 10.80 -34.08
C LEU A 719 86.58 10.12 -34.93
N ASN A 720 86.95 9.63 -36.10
CA ASN A 720 86.04 8.85 -36.94
C ASN A 720 86.47 7.38 -36.90
N MET A 721 85.63 6.52 -36.34
CA MET A 721 85.93 5.10 -36.15
C MET A 721 84.76 4.22 -36.59
N GLU A 722 85.06 3.08 -37.20
CA GLU A 722 84.07 2.10 -37.61
C GLU A 722 84.42 0.74 -37.01
N SER A 723 83.40 -0.01 -36.59
CA SER A 723 83.55 -1.35 -36.02
C SER A 723 82.76 -2.35 -36.85
N ASP A 724 83.38 -3.48 -37.17
CA ASP A 724 82.72 -4.61 -37.81
C ASP A 724 82.20 -5.66 -36.80
N GLY A 725 82.36 -5.38 -35.50
CA GLY A 725 81.98 -6.26 -34.40
C GLY A 725 83.12 -7.08 -33.80
N ASN A 726 84.26 -7.20 -34.48
CA ASN A 726 85.46 -7.87 -33.94
C ASN A 726 86.69 -6.95 -33.89
N ASN A 727 86.83 -6.03 -34.85
CA ASN A 727 87.90 -5.02 -34.88
C ASN A 727 87.32 -3.62 -35.07
N ILE A 728 88.00 -2.62 -34.50
CA ILE A 728 87.76 -1.20 -34.72
C ILE A 728 88.85 -0.67 -35.64
N ARG A 729 88.46 -0.01 -36.73
CA ARG A 729 89.37 0.74 -37.61
C ARG A 729 88.90 2.17 -37.73
N GLY A 730 89.81 3.12 -37.68
CA GLY A 730 89.45 4.53 -37.72
C GLY A 730 90.60 5.45 -38.07
N ARG A 731 90.26 6.72 -38.26
CA ARG A 731 91.21 7.80 -38.47
C ARG A 731 90.94 8.91 -37.46
N ILE A 732 92.01 9.37 -36.85
CA ILE A 732 92.02 10.45 -35.88
C ILE A 732 92.58 11.68 -36.56
N ASP A 733 91.82 12.76 -36.56
CA ASP A 733 92.27 14.06 -37.01
C ASP A 733 92.33 15.02 -35.82
N LEU A 734 93.53 15.49 -35.50
CA LEU A 734 93.75 16.46 -34.44
C LEU A 734 94.13 17.80 -35.05
N GLU A 735 93.40 18.87 -34.71
CA GLU A 735 93.70 20.23 -35.14
C GLU A 735 94.02 21.09 -33.91
N TYR A 736 95.27 21.51 -33.78
CA TYR A 736 95.67 22.29 -32.61
C TYR A 736 95.29 23.77 -32.77
N ARG A 737 94.25 24.20 -32.05
CA ARG A 737 93.68 25.56 -32.11
C ARG A 737 94.09 26.48 -30.95
N GLY A 738 95.12 26.10 -30.18
CA GLY A 738 95.66 26.95 -29.12
C GLY A 738 96.32 28.24 -29.64
N LYS A 739 96.60 29.20 -28.76
CA LYS A 739 97.15 30.51 -29.19
C LYS A 739 98.67 30.52 -29.36
N GLU A 740 99.40 29.52 -28.84
CA GLU A 740 100.87 29.37 -28.89
C GLU A 740 101.27 27.94 -29.34
N ASP A 741 102.47 27.75 -29.88
CA ASP A 741 102.96 26.44 -30.31
C ASP A 741 103.28 25.52 -29.12
N VAL A 742 103.01 24.22 -29.25
CA VAL A 742 103.22 23.21 -28.19
C VAL A 742 104.43 22.36 -28.50
N LYS A 743 105.28 22.07 -27.50
CA LYS A 743 106.54 21.33 -27.73
C LYS A 743 106.34 19.82 -27.82
N LYS A 744 105.38 19.26 -27.08
CA LYS A 744 105.05 17.83 -27.16
C LYS A 744 103.58 17.58 -26.84
N LEU A 745 102.91 16.82 -27.71
CA LEU A 745 101.52 16.40 -27.54
C LEU A 745 101.37 14.90 -27.75
N ILE A 746 100.80 14.21 -26.76
CA ILE A 746 100.59 12.76 -26.74
C ILE A 746 99.12 12.48 -26.46
N LEU A 747 98.52 11.62 -27.28
CA LEU A 747 97.16 11.13 -27.12
C LEU A 747 97.18 9.65 -26.71
N ARG A 748 96.33 9.26 -25.77
CA ARG A 748 96.09 7.86 -25.40
C ARG A 748 94.60 7.53 -25.46
N LEU A 749 94.27 6.38 -26.04
CA LEU A 749 92.91 5.87 -26.19
C LEU A 749 92.82 4.48 -25.58
N SER A 750 91.84 4.24 -24.72
CA SER A 750 91.64 2.94 -24.06
C SER A 750 90.17 2.69 -23.69
N GLY A 751 89.82 1.49 -23.23
CA GLY A 751 88.46 1.13 -22.81
C GLY A 751 87.82 0.16 -23.80
N VAL A 752 86.89 0.62 -24.65
CA VAL A 752 86.22 -0.19 -25.70
C VAL A 752 87.17 -0.81 -26.75
N MET A 753 88.43 -0.40 -26.74
CA MET A 753 89.50 -0.93 -27.59
C MET A 753 90.79 -1.17 -26.78
N GLU A 754 91.69 -2.01 -27.30
CA GLU A 754 93.04 -2.16 -26.75
C GLU A 754 93.77 -0.80 -26.71
N ASN A 755 94.58 -0.59 -25.66
CA ASN A 755 95.18 0.70 -25.34
C ASN A 755 96.17 1.16 -26.42
N ILE A 756 95.89 2.30 -27.05
CA ILE A 756 96.72 2.88 -28.11
C ILE A 756 97.27 4.22 -27.64
N THR A 757 98.58 4.42 -27.80
CA THR A 757 99.25 5.70 -27.55
C THR A 757 99.80 6.25 -28.85
N ILE A 758 99.51 7.52 -29.14
CA ILE A 758 99.92 8.24 -30.34
C ILE A 758 100.68 9.49 -29.90
N ASP A 759 101.96 9.58 -30.26
CA ASP A 759 102.78 10.77 -30.04
C ASP A 759 102.76 11.63 -31.31
N PHE A 760 102.17 12.81 -31.22
CA PHE A 760 102.12 13.76 -32.34
C PHE A 760 103.34 14.68 -32.37
N GLY A 761 104.24 14.61 -31.37
CA GLY A 761 105.38 15.52 -31.22
C GLY A 761 104.95 16.96 -30.95
N GLY A 762 105.81 17.92 -31.28
CA GLY A 762 105.46 19.34 -31.23
C GLY A 762 104.50 19.74 -32.34
N MET A 763 103.50 20.55 -32.01
CA MET A 763 102.47 21.03 -32.94
C MET A 763 102.39 22.56 -32.92
N ARG A 764 102.36 23.17 -34.09
CA ARG A 764 102.21 24.62 -34.23
C ARG A 764 100.74 25.04 -34.25
N LYS A 765 100.49 26.30 -33.94
CA LYS A 765 99.17 26.92 -34.01
C LYS A 765 98.50 26.69 -35.38
N GLY A 766 97.30 26.10 -35.36
CA GLY A 766 96.50 25.78 -36.55
C GLY A 766 96.93 24.51 -37.29
N GLU A 767 97.95 23.80 -36.82
CA GLU A 767 98.44 22.59 -37.46
C GLU A 767 97.46 21.42 -37.26
N ARG A 768 97.17 20.70 -38.34
CA ARG A 768 96.32 19.51 -38.33
C ARG A 768 97.13 18.28 -38.69
N ARG A 769 97.03 17.23 -37.87
CA ARG A 769 97.68 15.95 -38.12
C ARG A 769 96.67 14.81 -38.01
N SER A 770 96.87 13.82 -38.87
CA SER A 770 96.00 12.66 -38.98
C SER A 770 96.77 11.37 -38.67
N HIS A 771 96.13 10.43 -37.98
CA HIS A 771 96.70 9.12 -37.68
C HIS A 771 95.65 8.03 -37.85
N GLU A 772 96.00 6.95 -38.55
CA GLU A 772 95.12 5.78 -38.68
C GLU A 772 95.35 4.81 -37.53
N ILE A 773 94.26 4.19 -37.06
CA ILE A 773 94.29 3.21 -35.98
C ILE A 773 93.52 1.95 -36.38
N SER A 774 94.00 0.80 -35.91
CA SER A 774 93.33 -0.49 -36.00
C SER A 774 93.54 -1.22 -34.68
N SER A 775 92.46 -1.62 -34.01
CA SER A 775 92.48 -2.24 -32.68
C SER A 775 91.41 -3.32 -32.55
N ARG A 776 91.62 -4.31 -31.67
CA ARG A 776 90.57 -5.27 -31.31
C ARG A 776 89.58 -4.64 -30.33
N VAL A 777 88.30 -5.01 -30.46
CA VAL A 777 87.25 -4.60 -29.52
C VAL A 777 87.48 -5.30 -28.18
N GLN A 778 87.38 -4.57 -27.07
CA GLN A 778 87.40 -5.12 -25.71
C GLN A 778 86.01 -5.04 -25.07
N ASP A 779 85.74 -5.88 -24.08
CA ASP A 779 84.50 -5.91 -23.29
C ASP A 779 84.42 -4.69 -22.35
N SER A 780 84.23 -3.50 -22.93
CA SER A 780 84.00 -2.25 -22.22
C SER A 780 83.15 -1.31 -23.08
N ASN A 781 82.11 -0.71 -22.50
CA ASN A 781 81.22 0.21 -23.22
C ASN A 781 81.69 1.68 -23.14
N VAL A 782 82.91 1.94 -22.68
CA VAL A 782 83.42 3.28 -22.40
C VAL A 782 84.71 3.51 -23.19
N LEU A 783 84.79 4.61 -23.95
CA LEU A 783 86.02 5.10 -24.57
C LEU A 783 86.66 6.15 -23.64
N ARG A 784 87.88 5.86 -23.19
CA ARG A 784 88.71 6.76 -22.40
C ARG A 784 89.75 7.41 -23.29
N ILE A 785 89.79 8.75 -23.25
CA ILE A 785 90.68 9.59 -24.03
C ILE A 785 91.52 10.42 -23.07
N THR A 786 92.82 10.32 -23.19
CA THR A 786 93.79 11.09 -22.41
C THR A 786 94.67 11.90 -23.35
N LEU A 787 94.74 13.20 -23.15
CA LEU A 787 95.61 14.11 -23.88
C LEU A 787 96.65 14.70 -22.91
N ASP A 788 97.92 14.43 -23.15
CA ASP A 788 99.06 15.01 -22.44
C ASP A 788 99.75 16.04 -23.33
N TYR A 789 99.89 17.28 -22.88
CA TYR A 789 100.64 18.30 -23.62
C TYR A 789 101.41 19.25 -22.69
N ASP A 790 102.70 19.46 -22.98
CA ASP A 790 103.63 20.31 -22.22
C ASP A 790 103.56 20.18 -20.69
N GLY A 791 103.27 18.98 -20.19
CA GLY A 791 103.19 18.63 -18.77
C GLY A 791 101.79 18.66 -18.15
N GLU A 792 100.77 19.11 -18.89
CA GLU A 792 99.36 19.06 -18.49
C GLU A 792 98.66 17.81 -19.07
N ARG A 793 97.87 17.14 -18.23
CA ARG A 793 97.09 15.96 -18.59
C ARG A 793 95.60 16.25 -18.51
N LYS A 794 94.86 16.02 -19.59
CA LYS A 794 93.39 16.06 -19.62
C LYS A 794 92.85 14.68 -19.95
N GLU A 795 91.84 14.25 -19.21
CA GLU A 795 91.17 12.95 -19.40
C GLU A 795 89.67 13.13 -19.59
N ARG A 796 89.09 12.32 -20.46
CA ARG A 796 87.66 12.25 -20.70
C ARG A 796 87.24 10.81 -20.95
N GLU A 797 86.21 10.37 -20.25
CA GLU A 797 85.57 9.07 -20.47
C GLU A 797 84.19 9.31 -21.07
N MET A 798 83.76 8.49 -22.04
CA MET A 798 82.43 8.57 -22.62
C MET A 798 81.88 7.20 -23.00
N GLU A 799 80.58 7.01 -22.84
CA GLU A 799 79.88 5.80 -23.23
C GLU A 799 79.75 5.72 -24.76
N ALA A 800 80.12 4.58 -25.33
CA ALA A 800 80.12 4.33 -26.77
C ALA A 800 78.78 3.72 -27.21
N ASP A 801 77.83 4.57 -27.59
CA ASP A 801 76.47 4.16 -27.97
C ASP A 801 76.36 3.73 -29.45
N LEU A 802 76.00 2.46 -29.68
CA LEU A 802 75.85 1.84 -31.01
C LEU A 802 74.36 1.69 -31.39
N GLN A 803 73.81 2.59 -32.23
CA GLN A 803 72.37 2.56 -32.62
C GLN A 803 72.10 2.13 -34.07
N ILE A 804 70.96 1.43 -34.29
CA ILE A 804 70.48 0.88 -35.59
C ILE A 804 69.19 1.60 -36.03
N LYS A 805 69.09 2.12 -37.27
CA LYS A 805 67.86 2.74 -37.83
C LYS A 805 67.17 1.83 -38.86
N ARG A 806 65.88 1.50 -38.66
CA ARG A 806 65.09 0.57 -39.53
C ARG A 806 63.92 1.22 -40.31
N GLY A 807 63.48 2.42 -39.92
CA GLY A 807 62.52 3.23 -40.68
C GLY A 807 61.05 2.79 -40.61
N PHE A 808 60.69 1.92 -39.66
CA PHE A 808 59.30 1.54 -39.37
C PHE A 808 59.18 0.95 -37.94
N THR A 809 57.97 0.99 -37.40
CA THR A 809 57.65 0.36 -36.11
C THR A 809 56.82 -0.90 -36.32
N SER A 810 57.16 -2.00 -35.64
CA SER A 810 56.45 -3.29 -35.73
C SER A 810 55.63 -3.56 -34.48
N LEU A 811 54.35 -3.89 -34.63
CA LEU A 811 53.38 -4.07 -33.54
C LEU A 811 52.40 -5.21 -33.88
N LYS A 812 51.63 -5.67 -32.88
CA LYS A 812 50.53 -6.64 -33.08
C LYS A 812 49.21 -5.89 -33.34
N ALA A 813 48.44 -6.32 -34.33
CA ALA A 813 47.19 -5.65 -34.71
C ALA A 813 46.04 -5.91 -33.75
N SER A 814 45.12 -4.95 -33.60
CA SER A 814 43.94 -5.10 -32.74
C SER A 814 42.75 -5.79 -33.44
N GLY A 815 42.83 -5.95 -34.77
CA GLY A 815 41.84 -6.68 -35.58
C GLY A 815 40.90 -5.78 -36.38
N THR A 816 41.01 -4.46 -36.22
CA THR A 816 40.16 -3.46 -36.87
C THR A 816 40.87 -2.73 -38.00
N GLU A 817 42.20 -2.76 -38.00
CA GLU A 817 43.08 -2.05 -38.91
C GLU A 817 43.02 -2.67 -40.31
N LYS A 818 43.22 -1.86 -41.35
CA LYS A 818 43.30 -2.34 -42.75
C LYS A 818 44.68 -2.06 -43.32
N CYS A 819 45.22 -3.04 -44.04
CA CYS A 819 46.50 -2.90 -44.70
C CYS A 819 46.36 -1.98 -45.93
N VAL A 820 47.15 -0.92 -46.00
CA VAL A 820 47.07 0.04 -47.11
C VAL A 820 47.42 -0.59 -48.47
N LEU A 821 48.30 -1.61 -48.49
CA LEU A 821 48.71 -2.27 -49.73
C LEU A 821 47.60 -3.17 -50.32
N CYS A 822 47.03 -4.09 -49.53
CA CYS A 822 46.06 -5.06 -50.04
C CYS A 822 44.59 -4.73 -49.70
N ARG A 823 44.36 -3.67 -48.91
CA ARG A 823 43.06 -3.21 -48.39
C ARG A 823 42.29 -4.22 -47.53
N GLY A 824 42.84 -5.41 -47.32
CA GLY A 824 42.32 -6.41 -46.39
C GLY A 824 42.46 -5.96 -44.94
N ARG A 825 41.54 -6.43 -44.09
CA ARG A 825 41.60 -6.25 -42.64
C ARG A 825 42.75 -7.06 -42.06
N ILE A 826 43.53 -6.47 -41.17
CA ILE A 826 44.58 -7.13 -40.41
C ILE A 826 43.92 -7.75 -39.18
N PHE A 827 43.89 -9.08 -39.10
CA PHE A 827 43.27 -9.76 -37.96
C PHE A 827 44.06 -9.53 -36.67
N LYS A 828 43.33 -9.63 -35.55
CA LYS A 828 43.86 -9.38 -34.21
C LYS A 828 45.07 -10.30 -33.93
N ASP A 829 46.08 -9.76 -33.28
CA ASP A 829 47.33 -10.40 -32.87
C ASP A 829 48.27 -10.84 -34.02
N LEU A 830 48.02 -10.41 -35.26
CA LEU A 830 48.98 -10.55 -36.37
C LEU A 830 49.98 -9.39 -36.41
N ASP A 831 51.20 -9.69 -36.84
CA ASP A 831 52.26 -8.68 -36.96
C ASP A 831 51.95 -7.66 -38.06
N MET A 832 52.04 -6.40 -37.67
CA MET A 832 51.72 -5.21 -38.43
C MET A 832 52.91 -4.27 -38.41
N VAL A 833 53.15 -3.61 -39.54
CA VAL A 833 54.16 -2.56 -39.68
C VAL A 833 53.45 -1.23 -39.83
N ILE A 834 53.84 -0.26 -39.00
CA ILE A 834 53.40 1.13 -39.09
C ILE A 834 54.57 1.94 -39.66
N CYS A 835 54.30 2.66 -40.75
CA CYS A 835 55.29 3.58 -41.29
C CYS A 835 55.51 4.73 -40.32
N GLU A 836 56.71 4.85 -39.75
CA GLU A 836 57.06 5.93 -38.79
C GLU A 836 56.87 7.33 -39.37
N LYS A 837 56.92 7.47 -40.70
CA LYS A 837 56.79 8.78 -41.35
C LYS A 837 55.33 9.23 -41.52
N CYS A 838 54.39 8.32 -41.75
CA CYS A 838 53.03 8.72 -42.10
C CYS A 838 51.92 7.93 -41.42
N GLY A 839 52.27 7.02 -40.51
CA GLY A 839 51.29 6.21 -39.76
C GLY A 839 50.57 5.14 -40.58
N ALA A 840 50.87 5.00 -41.89
CA ALA A 840 50.22 4.01 -42.73
C ALA A 840 50.52 2.58 -42.24
N THR A 841 49.46 1.81 -42.03
CA THR A 841 49.50 0.44 -41.52
C THR A 841 49.54 -0.60 -42.63
N TYR A 842 50.43 -1.58 -42.50
CA TYR A 842 50.59 -2.70 -43.41
C TYR A 842 50.63 -4.00 -42.63
N HIS A 843 50.18 -5.11 -43.23
CA HIS A 843 50.62 -6.43 -42.77
C HIS A 843 52.16 -6.47 -42.81
N TYR A 844 52.81 -7.09 -41.82
CA TYR A 844 54.28 -7.15 -41.77
C TYR A 844 54.89 -7.73 -43.05
N GLN A 845 54.29 -8.81 -43.58
CA GLN A 845 54.74 -9.40 -44.85
C GLN A 845 54.44 -8.50 -46.07
N CYS A 846 53.37 -7.72 -46.05
CA CYS A 846 53.08 -6.74 -47.10
C CYS A 846 54.12 -5.62 -47.12
N ALA A 847 54.52 -5.10 -45.95
CA ALA A 847 55.57 -4.09 -45.83
C ALA A 847 56.93 -4.63 -46.27
N LYS A 848 57.31 -5.84 -45.80
CA LYS A 848 58.58 -6.49 -46.18
C LYS A 848 58.66 -6.77 -47.68
N ARG A 849 57.54 -7.13 -48.31
CA ARG A 849 57.46 -7.40 -49.77
C ARG A 849 57.46 -6.11 -50.60
N ALA A 850 56.79 -5.05 -50.12
CA ALA A 850 56.77 -3.76 -50.81
C ALA A 850 58.10 -2.99 -50.67
N GLY A 851 58.84 -3.19 -49.58
CA GLY A 851 60.14 -2.56 -49.30
C GLY A 851 60.07 -1.05 -49.05
N LYS A 852 58.89 -0.43 -49.23
CA LYS A 852 58.61 0.98 -48.97
C LYS A 852 57.13 1.21 -48.73
N CYS A 853 56.81 2.29 -48.03
CA CYS A 853 55.45 2.77 -47.81
C CYS A 853 54.87 3.35 -49.11
N LEU A 854 53.70 2.86 -49.53
CA LEU A 854 52.98 3.39 -50.69
C LEU A 854 52.39 4.78 -50.45
N SER A 855 52.07 5.14 -49.21
CA SER A 855 51.44 6.43 -48.90
C SER A 855 52.43 7.61 -48.91
N CYS A 856 53.69 7.40 -48.53
CA CYS A 856 54.68 8.50 -48.42
C CYS A 856 56.06 8.19 -49.02
N GLY A 857 56.26 6.99 -49.56
CA GLY A 857 57.52 6.58 -50.20
C GLY A 857 58.65 6.16 -49.25
N ASN A 858 58.47 6.20 -47.93
CA ASN A 858 59.50 5.83 -46.95
C ASN A 858 59.98 4.38 -47.11
N ARG A 859 61.29 4.11 -47.14
CA ARG A 859 61.83 2.75 -47.28
C ARG A 859 61.77 1.99 -45.94
N PHE A 860 61.45 0.71 -46.00
CA PHE A 860 61.48 -0.18 -44.84
C PHE A 860 62.76 -1.02 -44.92
N ASP A 861 63.72 -0.79 -44.01
CA ASP A 861 65.00 -1.50 -43.99
C ASP A 861 65.05 -2.51 -42.84
N PHE A 862 65.23 -3.77 -43.20
CA PHE A 862 65.18 -4.91 -42.27
C PHE A 862 66.59 -5.50 -41.99
N THR A 863 67.69 -4.80 -42.37
CA THR A 863 69.08 -5.27 -42.17
C THR A 863 69.87 -4.45 -41.13
N GLU A 864 70.66 -5.09 -40.27
CA GLU A 864 71.42 -4.44 -39.18
C GLU A 864 72.88 -4.16 -39.56
N LYS A 865 73.26 -2.88 -39.65
CA LYS A 865 74.68 -2.43 -39.64
C LYS A 865 74.86 -1.36 -38.57
N LYS A 866 75.97 -1.40 -37.83
CA LYS A 866 76.32 -0.46 -36.75
C LYS A 866 77.50 0.41 -37.17
N SER A 867 77.43 1.71 -36.92
CA SER A 867 78.55 2.67 -37.07
C SER A 867 78.62 3.58 -35.85
N MET A 868 79.82 4.09 -35.53
CA MET A 868 80.06 4.93 -34.35
C MET A 868 80.83 6.21 -34.75
N GLY A 869 80.11 7.30 -35.00
CA GLY A 869 80.73 8.60 -35.27
C GLY A 869 80.89 9.40 -33.97
N VAL A 870 82.12 9.79 -33.60
CA VAL A 870 82.37 10.50 -32.33
C VAL A 870 83.17 11.78 -32.59
N LYS A 871 82.49 12.92 -32.57
CA LYS A 871 83.14 14.24 -32.70
C LYS A 871 83.33 14.87 -31.33
N ILE A 872 84.57 15.16 -30.94
CA ILE A 872 84.91 15.58 -29.56
C ILE A 872 85.72 16.87 -29.56
N SER A 873 85.08 17.98 -29.21
CA SER A 873 85.80 19.18 -28.80
C SER A 873 86.24 19.03 -27.33
N LEU A 874 87.52 19.26 -27.02
CA LEU A 874 88.13 19.12 -25.69
C LEU A 874 88.49 20.46 -25.06
#